data_AF-A0A930QFD2-F1
#
_entry.id   AF-A0A930QFD2-F1
#
_cell.length_a   1.000
_cell.length_b   1.000
_cell.length_c   1.000
_cell.angle_alpha   90.00
_cell.angle_beta   90.00
_cell.angle_gamma   90.00
#
_symmetry.space_group_name_H-M   'P 1'
#
loop_
_entity.id
_entity.type
_entity.pdbx_description
1 polymer ?
#
loop_
_entity_poly.entity_id
_entity_poly.type
_entity_poly.pdbx_seq_one_letter_code
_entity_poly.pdbx_strand_id
1 'polypeptide(L)'
;MQDDDFSTFWYNDEHAQGLFYDLLARAEQGAYDDDFIIQLAAYRKAAPTSERADIFAAKYLLHHGDIENAAVCAERAYAKRPVNVEIWKILAVSYKLLGRELDSIAMQGYAYGLYLGTSTGGIDLDLCLTEENTNEVLGRLTLSAGKCLNVPTVVSRAYLTNSGLGFRFDVFIGEEIPMMMPKGSARFWSAVFTENAGLSDHSYMLAEVRHSDWFIRYGHRDFFFDLQKATEVRGTAKIDLLPGETAIVPIAGTAVDQPLSVTTESLGTKETYLGKWAFSFFRFSESATLHASADTPYAVGTPIRLGHSPLRRRIILNLLVDGLSWAVARPYAATHLPNIMRFFSRGIIFDQHFSTSEYTLPSFPAIETGYYPHHTHIFNQEAGYSLSPDMTTTAEQMKELGYFCVAPMASNQGLSHGVMRGFDRLVLSSWSQNSVNGADETIRHIKAFGETDLFLFLAVNDVHPYDALGYKFDTNVEAHLPLSDRFFQDNKTTASVRLPGLSVHQAQYLERMRQADHNIGILLSYLEEHFSPEEYLVNLYSDHGVSVFGSAAAEAVDIISEGSTHAAWMMRGAGVPEGVVIHDLTSTVDIYPTLGHLCRFPVNDDIDGRLPAIFGGIPRDAAYSMSMFPGQTYKLAVRNHEHVLRLETREVLDEDGTVDFTDARVGIYPRGHELDENYAEDSAALREFFYPRARDFVREIANNGEFWPAMRAARPEWFGGQS
;
A
#
# COMPACT_ATOMS: atom_id res chain seq x y z
N MET A 1 14.23 32.09 11.42
CA MET A 1 15.56 31.74 10.85
C MET A 1 16.17 30.74 11.82
N GLN A 2 16.35 29.48 11.41
CA GLN A 2 16.93 28.45 12.28
C GLN A 2 18.36 28.85 12.65
N ASP A 3 18.72 28.81 13.93
CA ASP A 3 20.11 29.06 14.37
C ASP A 3 21.02 27.91 13.88
N ASP A 4 22.14 28.29 13.27
CA ASP A 4 23.13 27.37 12.67
C ASP A 4 24.02 26.68 13.73
N ASP A 5 23.81 26.94 15.03
CA ASP A 5 24.58 26.33 16.11
C ASP A 5 24.05 24.95 16.57
N PHE A 6 22.93 24.50 15.97
CA PHE A 6 22.21 23.26 16.27
C PHE A 6 21.88 23.09 17.76
N SER A 7 21.73 24.16 18.52
CA SER A 7 21.37 24.09 19.96
C SER A 7 19.93 23.67 20.20
N THR A 8 19.04 23.93 19.24
CA THR A 8 17.62 23.54 19.27
C THR A 8 17.26 22.81 18.00
N PHE A 9 16.47 21.75 18.09
CA PHE A 9 16.12 20.93 16.92
C PHE A 9 15.22 21.66 15.93
N TRP A 10 14.15 22.32 16.36
CA TRP A 10 13.17 22.96 15.48
C TRP A 10 12.71 24.31 16.02
N TYR A 11 12.47 25.27 15.14
CA TYR A 11 11.87 26.56 15.45
C TYR A 11 10.78 26.86 14.42
N ASN A 12 9.62 27.27 14.91
CA ASN A 12 8.54 27.76 14.06
C ASN A 12 8.87 29.14 13.47
N ASP A 13 8.48 29.35 12.22
CA ASP A 13 8.48 30.66 11.59
C ASP A 13 7.22 31.43 12.02
N GLU A 14 7.34 32.21 13.09
CA GLU A 14 6.25 33.06 13.62
C GLU A 14 5.73 34.07 12.58
N HIS A 15 6.57 34.50 11.63
CA HIS A 15 6.14 35.43 10.59
C HIS A 15 5.25 34.73 9.57
N ALA A 16 5.65 33.56 9.08
CA ALA A 16 4.81 32.74 8.20
C ALA A 16 3.50 32.34 8.89
N GLN A 17 3.58 31.91 10.15
CA GLN A 17 2.42 31.57 10.96
C GLN A 17 1.44 32.75 11.11
N GLY A 18 1.93 33.94 11.42
CA GLY A 18 1.10 35.14 11.54
C GLY A 18 0.39 35.51 10.23
N LEU A 19 1.10 35.38 9.10
CA LEU A 19 0.51 35.60 7.77
C LEU A 19 -0.55 34.55 7.42
N PHE A 20 -0.35 33.28 7.80
CA PHE A 20 -1.35 32.23 7.62
C PHE A 20 -2.66 32.54 8.37
N TYR A 21 -2.57 32.91 9.65
CA TYR A 21 -3.77 33.20 10.44
C TYR A 21 -4.48 34.49 10.02
N ASP A 22 -3.76 35.50 9.52
CA ASP A 22 -4.39 36.69 8.91
C ASP A 22 -5.18 36.32 7.64
N LEU A 23 -4.58 35.51 6.75
CA LEU A 23 -5.26 35.00 5.56
C LEU A 23 -6.48 34.13 5.90
N LEU A 24 -6.35 33.26 6.92
CA LEU A 24 -7.44 32.44 7.40
C LEU A 24 -8.61 33.29 7.90
N ALA A 25 -8.34 34.27 8.77
CA ALA A 25 -9.38 35.16 9.31
C ALA A 25 -10.10 35.96 8.21
N ARG A 26 -9.36 36.44 7.19
CA ARG A 26 -9.96 37.11 6.02
C ARG A 26 -10.81 36.17 5.19
N ALA A 27 -10.33 34.95 4.92
CA ALA A 27 -11.07 33.94 4.16
C ALA A 27 -12.38 33.55 4.86
N GLU A 28 -12.37 33.39 6.19
CA GLU A 28 -13.56 33.10 7.00
C GLU A 28 -14.58 34.25 6.99
N GLN A 29 -14.13 35.49 6.87
CA GLN A 29 -14.99 36.67 6.72
C GLN A 29 -15.47 36.90 5.28
N GLY A 30 -14.99 36.09 4.31
CA GLY A 30 -15.25 36.31 2.89
C GLY A 30 -14.57 37.55 2.30
N ALA A 31 -13.53 38.07 2.97
CA ALA A 31 -12.80 39.26 2.57
C ALA A 31 -11.70 38.93 1.54
N TYR A 32 -12.10 38.71 0.29
CA TYR A 32 -11.20 38.41 -0.84
C TYR A 32 -10.92 39.68 -1.68
N ASP A 33 -10.30 40.68 -1.06
CA ASP A 33 -9.97 41.99 -1.64
C ASP A 33 -8.48 42.13 -2.01
N ASP A 34 -8.05 43.35 -2.37
CA ASP A 34 -6.64 43.64 -2.73
C ASP A 34 -5.69 43.37 -1.55
N ASP A 35 -6.12 43.60 -0.30
CA ASP A 35 -5.31 43.33 0.89
C ASP A 35 -5.11 41.82 1.07
N PHE A 36 -6.10 40.99 0.75
CA PHE A 36 -5.95 39.53 0.72
C PHE A 36 -4.83 39.10 -0.24
N ILE A 37 -4.78 39.66 -1.45
CA ILE A 37 -3.73 39.34 -2.42
C ILE A 37 -2.35 39.77 -1.92
N ILE A 38 -2.24 40.95 -1.31
CA ILE A 38 -0.98 41.45 -0.74
C ILE A 38 -0.47 40.46 0.33
N GLN A 39 -1.35 40.02 1.23
CA GLN A 39 -0.97 39.08 2.27
C GLN A 39 -0.67 37.68 1.74
N LEU A 40 -1.38 37.24 0.70
CA LEU A 40 -1.09 35.98 0.03
C LEU A 40 0.30 36.00 -0.63
N ALA A 41 0.67 37.11 -1.27
CA ALA A 41 1.99 37.29 -1.84
C ALA A 41 3.09 37.29 -0.75
N ALA A 42 2.83 37.92 0.39
CA ALA A 42 3.73 37.88 1.54
C ALA A 42 3.89 36.46 2.09
N TYR A 43 2.79 35.72 2.27
CA TYR A 43 2.82 34.33 2.75
C TYR A 43 3.58 33.41 1.79
N ARG A 44 3.30 33.50 0.49
CA ARG A 44 4.01 32.70 -0.52
C ARG A 44 5.51 33.01 -0.56
N LYS A 45 5.92 34.23 -0.19
CA LYS A 45 7.35 34.58 -0.05
C LYS A 45 7.95 34.00 1.22
N ALA A 46 7.22 33.99 2.33
CA ALA A 46 7.67 33.47 3.62
C ALA A 46 7.74 31.92 3.63
N ALA A 47 6.76 31.25 3.00
CA ALA A 47 6.64 29.79 2.94
C ALA A 47 6.47 29.31 1.46
N PRO A 48 7.51 29.42 0.62
CA PRO A 48 7.40 29.18 -0.83
C PRO A 48 7.09 27.73 -1.22
N THR A 49 7.40 26.77 -0.36
CA THR A 49 7.13 25.34 -0.59
C THR A 49 5.74 24.92 -0.13
N SER A 50 5.09 25.70 0.75
CA SER A 50 3.78 25.40 1.34
C SER A 50 2.66 25.33 0.30
N GLU A 51 1.87 24.27 0.34
CA GLU A 51 0.64 24.10 -0.44
C GLU A 51 -0.45 25.10 -0.04
N ARG A 52 -0.38 25.65 1.18
CA ARG A 52 -1.44 26.51 1.75
C ARG A 52 -1.60 27.82 0.99
N ALA A 53 -0.52 28.34 0.39
CA ALA A 53 -0.59 29.49 -0.50
C ALA A 53 -1.49 29.20 -1.72
N ASP A 54 -1.44 27.97 -2.25
CA ASP A 54 -2.27 27.57 -3.37
C ASP A 54 -3.72 27.31 -2.95
N ILE A 55 -3.95 26.83 -1.73
CA ILE A 55 -5.30 26.73 -1.13
C ILE A 55 -5.93 28.13 -1.04
N PHE A 56 -5.24 29.11 -0.46
CA PHE A 56 -5.76 30.49 -0.36
C PHE A 56 -5.96 31.15 -1.73
N ALA A 57 -5.04 30.93 -2.68
CA ALA A 57 -5.19 31.41 -4.06
C ALA A 57 -6.46 30.83 -4.70
N ALA A 58 -6.70 29.52 -4.54
CA ALA A 58 -7.86 28.85 -5.10
C ALA A 58 -9.18 29.35 -4.46
N LYS A 59 -9.20 29.59 -3.14
CA LYS A 59 -10.34 30.22 -2.45
C LYS A 59 -10.67 31.61 -3.00
N TYR A 60 -9.65 32.45 -3.21
CA TYR A 60 -9.80 33.78 -3.82
C TYR A 60 -10.38 33.69 -5.23
N LEU A 61 -9.79 32.86 -6.09
CA LEU A 61 -10.21 32.70 -7.49
C LEU A 61 -11.65 32.17 -7.60
N LEU A 62 -12.00 31.20 -6.76
CA LEU A 62 -13.35 30.64 -6.72
C LEU A 62 -14.38 31.69 -6.29
N HIS A 63 -14.04 32.55 -5.31
CA HIS A 63 -14.91 33.66 -4.88
C HIS A 63 -15.20 34.65 -6.03
N HIS A 64 -14.21 34.94 -6.86
CA HIS A 64 -14.34 35.84 -8.02
C HIS A 64 -14.84 35.16 -9.29
N GLY A 65 -15.22 33.88 -9.23
CA GLY A 65 -15.81 33.13 -10.34
C GLY A 65 -14.80 32.63 -11.39
N ASP A 66 -13.49 32.68 -11.11
CA ASP A 66 -12.44 32.14 -11.96
C ASP A 66 -12.20 30.65 -11.64
N ILE A 67 -13.14 29.82 -12.10
CA ILE A 67 -13.21 28.39 -11.76
C ILE A 67 -12.01 27.61 -12.31
N GLU A 68 -11.58 27.92 -13.53
CA GLU A 68 -10.46 27.23 -14.18
C GLU A 68 -9.16 27.44 -13.42
N ASN A 69 -8.83 28.68 -13.07
CA ASN A 69 -7.59 28.96 -12.33
C ASN A 69 -7.69 28.52 -10.86
N ALA A 70 -8.89 28.51 -10.26
CA ALA A 70 -9.11 27.94 -8.94
C ALA A 70 -8.77 26.43 -8.93
N ALA A 71 -9.25 25.69 -9.94
CA ALA A 71 -8.93 24.27 -10.10
C ALA A 71 -7.42 24.06 -10.26
N VAL A 72 -6.74 24.83 -11.10
CA VAL A 72 -5.28 24.73 -11.30
C VAL A 72 -4.49 24.97 -10.01
N CYS A 73 -4.87 25.97 -9.22
CA CYS A 73 -4.22 26.21 -7.92
C CYS A 73 -4.48 25.06 -6.94
N ALA A 74 -5.73 24.60 -6.85
CA ALA A 74 -6.08 23.51 -5.95
C ALA A 74 -5.47 22.16 -6.38
N GLU A 75 -5.31 21.88 -7.68
CA GLU A 75 -4.62 20.70 -8.20
C GLU A 75 -3.12 20.73 -7.86
N ARG A 76 -2.48 21.91 -7.94
CA ARG A 76 -1.09 22.09 -7.51
C ARG A 76 -0.93 21.88 -6.00
N ALA A 77 -1.90 22.32 -5.20
CA ALA A 77 -1.93 22.02 -3.77
C ALA A 77 -2.13 20.51 -3.53
N TYR A 78 -3.07 19.89 -4.26
CA TYR A 78 -3.39 18.46 -4.15
C TYR A 78 -2.19 17.57 -4.48
N ALA A 79 -1.39 17.93 -5.49
CA ALA A 79 -0.17 17.21 -5.84
C ALA A 79 0.86 17.17 -4.70
N LYS A 80 0.89 18.19 -3.83
CA LYS A 80 1.78 18.28 -2.65
C LYS A 80 1.17 17.71 -1.37
N ARG A 81 -0.17 17.71 -1.28
CA ARG A 81 -0.91 17.26 -0.11
C ARG A 81 -2.25 16.66 -0.54
N PRO A 82 -2.26 15.41 -1.04
CA PRO A 82 -3.46 14.78 -1.58
C PRO A 82 -4.49 14.46 -0.50
N VAL A 83 -4.08 14.42 0.77
CA VAL A 83 -4.97 14.25 1.92
C VAL A 83 -5.18 15.61 2.58
N ASN A 84 -6.17 16.40 2.17
CA ASN A 84 -6.51 17.66 2.84
C ASN A 84 -7.93 18.09 2.52
N VAL A 85 -8.74 18.32 3.55
CA VAL A 85 -10.17 18.61 3.37
C VAL A 85 -10.45 19.93 2.66
N GLU A 86 -9.61 20.95 2.87
CA GLU A 86 -9.80 22.26 2.24
C GLU A 86 -9.51 22.18 0.74
N ILE A 87 -8.49 21.41 0.34
CA ILE A 87 -8.22 21.10 -1.07
C ILE A 87 -9.40 20.36 -1.69
N TRP A 88 -9.87 19.29 -1.04
CA TRP A 88 -10.98 18.48 -1.55
C TRP A 88 -12.26 19.28 -1.72
N LYS A 89 -12.61 20.16 -0.78
CA LYS A 89 -13.78 21.05 -0.90
C LYS A 89 -13.69 21.94 -2.14
N ILE A 90 -12.53 22.56 -2.37
CA ILE A 90 -12.33 23.46 -3.50
C ILE A 90 -12.39 22.67 -4.81
N LEU A 91 -11.72 21.51 -4.90
CA LEU A 91 -11.74 20.67 -6.09
C LEU A 91 -13.11 20.07 -6.36
N ALA A 92 -13.85 19.64 -5.33
CA ALA A 92 -15.22 19.13 -5.48
C ALA A 92 -16.12 20.15 -6.20
N VAL A 93 -16.09 21.41 -5.75
CA VAL A 93 -16.87 22.49 -6.38
C VAL A 93 -16.35 22.82 -7.78
N SER A 94 -15.03 23.00 -7.91
CA SER A 94 -14.41 23.43 -9.16
C SER A 94 -14.61 22.39 -10.27
N TYR A 95 -14.37 21.11 -9.98
CA TYR A 95 -14.59 20.01 -10.93
C TYR A 95 -16.06 19.90 -11.34
N LYS A 96 -17.00 20.09 -10.41
CA LYS A 96 -18.43 20.06 -10.73
C LYS A 96 -18.81 21.17 -11.70
N LEU A 97 -18.36 22.40 -11.43
CA LEU A 97 -18.61 23.55 -12.30
C LEU A 97 -17.94 23.43 -13.68
N LEU A 98 -16.84 22.68 -13.78
CA LEU A 98 -16.14 22.36 -15.03
C LEU A 98 -16.70 21.11 -15.74
N GLY A 99 -17.75 20.47 -15.22
CA GLY A 99 -18.35 19.27 -15.81
C GLY A 99 -17.54 17.97 -15.61
N ARG A 100 -16.55 17.97 -14.71
CA ARG A 100 -15.73 16.81 -14.33
C ARG A 100 -16.40 16.04 -13.18
N GLU A 101 -17.58 15.49 -13.44
CA GLU A 101 -18.45 14.92 -12.40
C GLU A 101 -17.76 13.83 -11.57
N LEU A 102 -17.14 12.83 -12.19
CA LEU A 102 -16.51 11.73 -11.45
C LEU A 102 -15.33 12.17 -10.59
N ASP A 103 -14.58 13.19 -11.03
CA ASP A 103 -13.50 13.78 -10.24
C ASP A 103 -14.08 14.55 -9.04
N SER A 104 -15.18 15.28 -9.24
CA SER A 104 -15.92 15.91 -8.13
C SER A 104 -16.39 14.87 -7.12
N ILE A 105 -16.99 13.76 -7.57
CA ILE A 105 -17.44 12.67 -6.70
C ILE A 105 -16.28 12.06 -5.89
N ALA A 106 -15.10 11.92 -6.50
CA ALA A 106 -13.92 11.45 -5.77
C ALA A 106 -13.57 12.40 -4.62
N MET A 107 -13.48 13.71 -4.89
CA MET A 107 -13.18 14.73 -3.86
C MET A 107 -14.26 14.82 -2.78
N GLN A 108 -15.53 14.77 -3.17
CA GLN A 108 -16.65 14.74 -2.24
C GLN A 108 -16.60 13.52 -1.33
N GLY A 109 -16.31 12.34 -1.90
CA GLY A 109 -16.16 11.11 -1.14
C GLY A 109 -14.98 11.17 -0.16
N TYR A 110 -13.81 11.69 -0.56
CA TYR A 110 -12.67 11.84 0.36
C TYR A 110 -13.03 12.71 1.57
N ALA A 111 -13.64 13.88 1.33
CA ALA A 111 -14.05 14.79 2.39
C ALA A 111 -15.17 14.18 3.28
N TYR A 112 -16.20 13.57 2.68
CA TYR A 112 -17.28 12.94 3.42
C TYR A 112 -16.82 11.70 4.20
N GLY A 113 -15.92 10.90 3.64
CA GLY A 113 -15.42 9.69 4.26
C GLY A 113 -14.70 9.96 5.59
N LEU A 114 -13.83 10.98 5.59
CA LEU A 114 -12.98 11.30 6.73
C LEU A 114 -13.59 12.34 7.68
N TYR A 115 -14.35 13.31 7.15
CA TYR A 115 -14.88 14.47 7.89
C TYR A 115 -16.42 14.55 7.89
N LEU A 116 -17.12 13.61 7.25
CA LEU A 116 -18.58 13.57 7.15
C LEU A 116 -19.17 14.86 6.51
N GLY A 117 -20.33 15.31 7.00
CA GLY A 117 -21.06 16.45 6.43
C GLY A 117 -20.45 17.80 6.80
N THR A 118 -21.07 18.87 6.31
CA THR A 118 -20.62 20.25 6.57
C THR A 118 -20.59 20.62 8.06
N SER A 119 -21.47 20.04 8.87
CA SER A 119 -21.55 20.28 10.33
C SER A 119 -20.35 19.79 11.13
N THR A 120 -19.55 18.88 10.55
CA THR A 120 -18.36 18.26 11.16
C THR A 120 -17.08 18.65 10.43
N GLY A 121 -17.13 19.69 9.59
CA GLY A 121 -15.97 20.19 8.84
C GLY A 121 -15.74 19.54 7.48
N GLY A 122 -16.58 18.58 7.06
CA GLY A 122 -16.52 17.94 5.74
C GLY A 122 -17.39 18.62 4.68
N ILE A 123 -18.08 17.82 3.86
CA ILE A 123 -18.95 18.28 2.76
C ILE A 123 -20.23 17.45 2.69
N ASP A 124 -21.34 18.10 2.35
CA ASP A 124 -22.58 17.39 2.05
C ASP A 124 -22.55 16.88 0.61
N LEU A 125 -22.88 15.60 0.41
CA LEU A 125 -22.79 14.96 -0.90
C LEU A 125 -23.86 15.52 -1.85
N ASP A 126 -23.42 15.89 -3.05
CA ASP A 126 -24.25 16.41 -4.12
C ASP A 126 -23.98 15.61 -5.41
N LEU A 127 -24.72 14.51 -5.55
CA LEU A 127 -24.55 13.50 -6.60
C LEU A 127 -25.50 13.75 -7.79
N CYS A 128 -24.98 13.83 -9.01
CA CYS A 128 -25.79 13.85 -10.23
C CYS A 128 -25.97 12.44 -10.82
N LEU A 129 -27.06 11.76 -10.43
CA LEU A 129 -27.33 10.37 -10.82
C LEU A 129 -28.28 10.27 -12.04
N THR A 130 -27.91 9.42 -12.99
CA THR A 130 -28.70 8.98 -14.14
C THR A 130 -28.75 7.46 -14.19
N GLU A 131 -29.67 6.88 -14.95
CA GLU A 131 -29.75 5.41 -15.12
C GLU A 131 -28.43 4.82 -15.64
N GLU A 132 -27.72 5.56 -16.50
CA GLU A 132 -26.47 5.12 -17.13
C GLU A 132 -25.25 5.24 -16.21
N ASN A 133 -25.20 6.26 -15.32
CA ASN A 133 -24.00 6.54 -14.52
C ASN A 133 -24.08 6.04 -13.06
N THR A 134 -25.26 5.60 -12.60
CA THR A 134 -25.52 5.35 -11.17
C THR A 134 -24.49 4.40 -10.57
N ASN A 135 -24.19 3.28 -11.25
CA ASN A 135 -23.23 2.30 -10.74
C ASN A 135 -21.80 2.84 -10.67
N GLU A 136 -21.38 3.62 -11.67
CA GLU A 136 -20.05 4.24 -11.70
C GLU A 136 -19.90 5.30 -10.59
N VAL A 137 -20.92 6.13 -10.39
CA VAL A 137 -20.92 7.18 -9.35
C VAL A 137 -20.90 6.56 -7.95
N LEU A 138 -21.78 5.60 -7.67
CA LEU A 138 -21.83 4.92 -6.37
C LEU A 138 -20.57 4.08 -6.11
N GLY A 139 -20.04 3.45 -7.16
CA GLY A 139 -18.80 2.72 -7.11
C GLY A 139 -17.62 3.63 -6.76
N ARG A 140 -17.49 4.77 -7.45
CA ARG A 140 -16.46 5.78 -7.18
C ARG A 140 -16.57 6.32 -5.77
N LEU A 141 -17.78 6.68 -5.35
CA LEU A 141 -18.08 7.17 -3.99
C LEU A 141 -17.74 6.13 -2.93
N THR A 142 -17.97 4.85 -3.18
CA THR A 142 -17.62 3.77 -2.24
C THR A 142 -16.13 3.75 -1.96
N LEU A 143 -15.30 3.80 -3.00
CA LEU A 143 -13.84 3.78 -2.83
C LEU A 143 -13.34 5.07 -2.20
N SER A 144 -13.84 6.24 -2.64
CA SER A 144 -13.38 7.54 -2.14
C SER A 144 -13.86 7.86 -0.72
N ALA A 145 -15.05 7.39 -0.31
CA ALA A 145 -15.50 7.52 1.08
C ALA A 145 -14.62 6.74 2.09
N GLY A 146 -13.64 5.97 1.62
CA GLY A 146 -12.72 5.24 2.47
C GLY A 146 -13.32 3.96 3.05
N LYS A 147 -12.67 3.41 4.08
CA LYS A 147 -13.06 2.14 4.72
C LYS A 147 -13.08 0.95 3.75
N CYS A 148 -12.17 0.98 2.80
CA CYS A 148 -12.01 0.02 1.72
C CYS A 148 -10.64 -0.67 1.75
N LEU A 149 -9.97 -0.70 2.92
CA LEU A 149 -8.63 -1.28 3.08
C LEU A 149 -8.54 -2.73 2.56
N ASN A 150 -9.63 -3.49 2.67
CA ASN A 150 -9.72 -4.90 2.32
C ASN A 150 -10.56 -5.18 1.06
N VAL A 151 -10.60 -4.26 0.08
CA VAL A 151 -11.26 -4.51 -1.22
C VAL A 151 -10.82 -5.86 -1.80
N PRO A 152 -11.71 -6.70 -2.36
CA PRO A 152 -13.09 -6.41 -2.75
C PRO A 152 -14.12 -6.39 -1.62
N THR A 153 -13.76 -6.76 -0.39
CA THR A 153 -14.63 -6.66 0.79
C THR A 153 -14.70 -5.20 1.26
N VAL A 154 -15.90 -4.65 1.41
CA VAL A 154 -16.10 -3.24 1.77
C VAL A 154 -17.08 -3.08 2.93
N VAL A 155 -16.70 -2.28 3.92
CA VAL A 155 -17.55 -2.08 5.11
C VAL A 155 -18.65 -1.02 4.89
N SER A 156 -18.49 -0.18 3.86
CA SER A 156 -19.35 0.99 3.62
C SER A 156 -19.58 1.20 2.13
N ARG A 157 -20.24 0.24 1.46
CA ARG A 157 -20.61 0.36 0.05
C ARG A 157 -21.81 1.28 -0.13
N ALA A 158 -21.64 2.31 -0.94
CA ALA A 158 -22.71 3.23 -1.32
C ALA A 158 -23.77 2.52 -2.16
N TYR A 159 -25.04 2.73 -1.82
CA TYR A 159 -26.18 2.18 -2.57
C TYR A 159 -27.40 3.11 -2.46
N LEU A 160 -28.36 2.98 -3.37
CA LEU A 160 -29.61 3.73 -3.32
C LEU A 160 -30.72 2.94 -2.60
N THR A 161 -31.49 3.65 -1.78
CA THR A 161 -32.73 3.22 -1.14
C THR A 161 -33.89 4.11 -1.58
N ASN A 162 -35.13 3.70 -1.28
CA ASN A 162 -36.30 4.56 -1.48
C ASN A 162 -36.21 5.90 -0.71
N SER A 163 -35.39 5.96 0.35
CA SER A 163 -35.15 7.15 1.18
C SER A 163 -33.90 7.95 0.78
N GLY A 164 -33.20 7.57 -0.31
CA GLY A 164 -31.96 8.21 -0.77
C GLY A 164 -30.72 7.33 -0.63
N LEU A 165 -29.54 7.95 -0.60
CA LEU A 165 -28.25 7.29 -0.46
C LEU A 165 -28.11 6.59 0.89
N GLY A 166 -27.59 5.36 0.89
CA GLY A 166 -27.23 4.60 2.09
C GLY A 166 -25.87 3.91 1.91
N PHE A 167 -25.36 3.35 3.02
CA PHE A 167 -24.12 2.57 3.05
C PHE A 167 -24.36 1.22 3.70
N ARG A 168 -23.75 0.16 3.16
CA ARG A 168 -23.89 -1.21 3.69
C ARG A 168 -22.61 -2.03 3.56
N PHE A 169 -22.57 -3.12 4.30
CA PHE A 169 -21.64 -4.23 4.07
C PHE A 169 -21.86 -4.85 2.70
N ASP A 170 -20.77 -5.04 1.96
CA ASP A 170 -20.82 -5.66 0.64
C ASP A 170 -19.46 -6.17 0.18
N VAL A 171 -19.45 -6.89 -0.94
CA VAL A 171 -18.26 -7.33 -1.66
C VAL A 171 -18.39 -6.92 -3.12
N PHE A 172 -17.37 -6.33 -3.74
CA PHE A 172 -17.32 -6.24 -5.21
C PHE A 172 -17.08 -7.65 -5.75
N ILE A 173 -18.11 -8.30 -6.30
CA ILE A 173 -18.00 -9.68 -6.81
C ILE A 173 -18.93 -9.84 -8.02
N GLY A 174 -18.39 -10.41 -9.09
CA GLY A 174 -19.11 -10.53 -10.35
C GLY A 174 -19.19 -9.24 -11.15
N GLU A 175 -18.28 -8.30 -10.90
CA GLU A 175 -18.31 -6.93 -11.41
C GLU A 175 -16.90 -6.33 -11.43
N GLU A 176 -16.73 -5.24 -12.17
CA GLU A 176 -15.50 -4.43 -12.14
C GLU A 176 -15.40 -3.65 -10.83
N ILE A 177 -14.19 -3.59 -10.27
CA ILE A 177 -13.88 -2.68 -9.17
C ILE A 177 -13.64 -1.29 -9.79
N PRO A 178 -14.38 -0.24 -9.37
CA PRO A 178 -14.43 1.08 -10.03
C PRO A 178 -13.21 1.95 -9.72
N MET A 179 -12.02 1.35 -9.79
CA MET A 179 -10.74 1.99 -9.54
C MET A 179 -10.32 2.86 -10.73
N MET A 180 -9.51 3.88 -10.42
CA MET A 180 -8.74 4.57 -11.45
C MET A 180 -7.62 3.66 -11.92
N MET A 181 -7.51 3.47 -13.24
CA MET A 181 -6.48 2.63 -13.86
C MET A 181 -5.64 3.47 -14.82
N PRO A 182 -4.37 3.08 -15.07
CA PRO A 182 -3.56 3.67 -16.12
C PRO A 182 -4.28 3.63 -17.47
N LYS A 183 -4.07 4.66 -18.29
CA LYS A 183 -4.72 4.76 -19.60
C LYS A 183 -4.46 3.51 -20.45
N GLY A 184 -5.52 2.89 -20.96
CA GLY A 184 -5.43 1.67 -21.77
C GLY A 184 -5.37 0.36 -20.96
N SER A 185 -5.30 0.42 -19.62
CA SER A 185 -5.45 -0.76 -18.78
C SER A 185 -6.93 -1.00 -18.46
N ALA A 186 -7.38 -2.25 -18.60
CA ALA A 186 -8.67 -2.68 -18.07
C ALA A 186 -8.68 -2.62 -16.53
N ARG A 187 -9.88 -2.51 -15.95
CA ARG A 187 -10.12 -2.61 -14.51
C ARG A 187 -10.04 -4.07 -14.05
N PHE A 188 -9.83 -4.25 -12.76
CA PHE A 188 -9.97 -5.56 -12.14
C PHE A 188 -11.44 -5.96 -12.07
N TRP A 189 -11.78 -7.09 -12.65
CA TRP A 189 -13.04 -7.76 -12.44
C TRP A 189 -12.88 -8.79 -11.32
N SER A 190 -13.77 -8.75 -10.34
CA SER A 190 -13.64 -9.53 -9.12
C SER A 190 -14.36 -10.85 -9.20
N ALA A 191 -13.61 -11.94 -9.02
CA ALA A 191 -14.11 -13.31 -8.95
C ALA A 191 -13.66 -13.99 -7.66
N VAL A 192 -14.14 -15.21 -7.46
CA VAL A 192 -13.65 -16.13 -6.42
C VAL A 192 -12.49 -16.93 -6.98
N PHE A 193 -11.43 -17.11 -6.18
CA PHE A 193 -10.39 -18.06 -6.52
C PHE A 193 -10.92 -19.49 -6.42
N THR A 194 -10.81 -20.26 -7.50
CA THR A 194 -11.31 -21.64 -7.57
C THR A 194 -10.26 -22.51 -8.24
N GLU A 195 -9.82 -23.53 -7.52
CA GLU A 195 -8.78 -24.46 -7.96
C GLU A 195 -9.11 -25.86 -7.46
N ASN A 196 -9.19 -26.84 -8.37
CA ASN A 196 -9.67 -28.20 -8.08
C ASN A 196 -10.98 -28.29 -7.27
N ALA A 197 -11.93 -27.40 -7.55
CA ALA A 197 -13.22 -27.29 -6.85
C ALA A 197 -14.39 -27.04 -7.82
N GLY A 198 -15.64 -27.07 -7.32
CA GLY A 198 -16.82 -26.78 -8.12
C GLY A 198 -16.86 -25.33 -8.58
N LEU A 199 -17.06 -25.12 -9.89
CA LEU A 199 -16.97 -23.82 -10.56
C LEU A 199 -17.88 -22.72 -9.99
N SER A 200 -18.98 -23.08 -9.34
CA SER A 200 -19.96 -22.12 -8.80
C SER A 200 -20.21 -22.28 -7.29
N ASP A 201 -19.50 -23.18 -6.60
CA ASP A 201 -19.84 -23.57 -5.21
C ASP A 201 -19.78 -22.36 -4.26
N HIS A 202 -18.68 -21.60 -4.31
CA HIS A 202 -18.52 -20.40 -3.48
C HIS A 202 -19.49 -19.27 -3.84
N SER A 203 -20.04 -19.26 -5.06
CA SER A 203 -21.01 -18.24 -5.49
C SER A 203 -22.32 -18.32 -4.71
N TYR A 204 -22.75 -19.54 -4.32
CA TYR A 204 -23.95 -19.74 -3.50
C TYR A 204 -23.76 -19.13 -2.11
N MET A 205 -22.63 -19.44 -1.47
CA MET A 205 -22.28 -18.89 -0.16
C MET A 205 -22.22 -17.36 -0.23
N LEU A 206 -21.42 -16.79 -1.14
CA LEU A 206 -21.24 -15.33 -1.24
C LEU A 206 -22.55 -14.60 -1.56
N ALA A 207 -23.41 -15.14 -2.42
CA ALA A 207 -24.70 -14.52 -2.73
C ALA A 207 -25.59 -14.37 -1.48
N GLU A 208 -25.50 -15.30 -0.53
CA GLU A 208 -26.24 -15.25 0.73
C GLU A 208 -25.58 -14.32 1.75
N VAL A 209 -24.24 -14.33 1.85
CA VAL A 209 -23.53 -13.75 3.01
C VAL A 209 -22.81 -12.43 2.74
N ARG A 210 -22.68 -11.97 1.48
CA ARG A 210 -21.90 -10.76 1.13
C ARG A 210 -22.33 -9.48 1.84
N HIS A 211 -23.58 -9.40 2.33
CA HIS A 211 -24.08 -8.24 3.09
C HIS A 211 -24.07 -8.43 4.61
N SER A 212 -23.58 -9.57 5.09
CA SER A 212 -23.59 -9.89 6.51
C SER A 212 -22.37 -9.30 7.23
N ASP A 213 -22.61 -8.80 8.44
CA ASP A 213 -21.54 -8.29 9.31
C ASP A 213 -20.46 -9.36 9.57
N TRP A 214 -20.87 -10.60 9.84
CA TRP A 214 -19.94 -11.67 10.17
C TRP A 214 -19.01 -12.01 9.00
N PHE A 215 -19.51 -12.00 7.75
CA PHE A 215 -18.67 -12.30 6.60
C PHE A 215 -17.67 -11.18 6.36
N ILE A 216 -18.12 -9.92 6.40
CA ILE A 216 -17.27 -8.75 6.17
C ILE A 216 -16.23 -8.52 7.28
N ARG A 217 -16.47 -9.02 8.51
CA ARG A 217 -15.52 -8.88 9.63
C ARG A 217 -14.63 -10.10 9.88
N TYR A 218 -15.13 -11.29 9.60
CA TYR A 218 -14.49 -12.55 10.02
C TYR A 218 -14.45 -13.60 8.92
N GLY A 219 -15.56 -13.81 8.20
CA GLY A 219 -15.69 -14.90 7.22
C GLY A 219 -14.78 -14.80 6.00
N HIS A 220 -14.28 -13.60 5.71
CA HIS A 220 -13.41 -13.34 4.57
C HIS A 220 -11.91 -13.58 4.83
N ARG A 221 -11.50 -13.85 6.08
CA ARG A 221 -10.08 -13.83 6.50
C ARG A 221 -9.18 -14.80 5.73
N ASP A 222 -9.69 -15.99 5.41
CA ASP A 222 -9.03 -17.04 4.62
C ASP A 222 -9.71 -17.28 3.27
N PHE A 223 -10.64 -16.40 2.87
CA PHE A 223 -11.31 -16.46 1.58
C PHE A 223 -10.50 -15.71 0.52
N PHE A 224 -10.19 -16.39 -0.58
CA PHE A 224 -9.42 -15.82 -1.68
C PHE A 224 -10.28 -15.35 -2.84
N PHE A 225 -10.03 -14.13 -3.29
CA PHE A 225 -10.56 -13.56 -4.52
C PHE A 225 -9.56 -13.69 -5.65
N ASP A 226 -10.04 -13.86 -6.88
CA ASP A 226 -9.23 -13.85 -8.10
C ASP A 226 -9.64 -12.64 -8.94
N LEU A 227 -8.79 -11.62 -8.94
CA LEU A 227 -9.01 -10.40 -9.69
C LEU A 227 -8.24 -10.48 -11.00
N GLN A 228 -8.92 -10.27 -12.12
CA GLN A 228 -8.31 -10.25 -13.45
C GLN A 228 -8.58 -8.92 -14.14
N LYS A 229 -7.63 -8.41 -14.90
CA LYS A 229 -7.91 -7.32 -15.85
C LYS A 229 -8.86 -7.81 -16.93
N ALA A 230 -10.14 -7.48 -16.82
CA ALA A 230 -11.21 -8.00 -17.65
C ALA A 230 -12.30 -6.96 -17.88
N THR A 231 -13.12 -7.20 -18.90
CA THR A 231 -14.26 -6.34 -19.25
C THR A 231 -15.54 -7.17 -19.26
N GLU A 232 -16.63 -6.59 -18.75
CA GLU A 232 -17.96 -7.19 -18.87
C GLU A 232 -18.47 -7.13 -20.31
N VAL A 233 -18.98 -8.26 -20.80
CA VAL A 233 -19.56 -8.41 -22.14
C VAL A 233 -20.98 -8.94 -22.03
N ARG A 234 -21.88 -8.41 -22.87
CA ARG A 234 -23.23 -8.93 -23.12
C ARG A 234 -23.35 -9.32 -24.58
N GLY A 235 -23.75 -10.56 -24.84
CA GLY A 235 -23.80 -11.07 -26.21
C GLY A 235 -22.44 -11.56 -26.71
N THR A 236 -21.93 -10.92 -27.76
CA THR A 236 -20.77 -11.40 -28.51
C THR A 236 -19.50 -10.64 -28.17
N ALA A 237 -18.39 -11.35 -27.94
CA ALA A 237 -17.03 -10.81 -27.88
C ALA A 237 -16.14 -11.43 -28.96
N LYS A 238 -15.14 -10.67 -29.41
CA LYS A 238 -14.10 -11.16 -30.33
C LYS A 238 -12.77 -11.22 -29.61
N ILE A 239 -12.07 -12.33 -29.82
CA ILE A 239 -10.66 -12.51 -29.46
C ILE A 239 -9.87 -12.40 -30.76
N ASP A 240 -9.14 -11.31 -30.92
CA ASP A 240 -8.35 -11.06 -32.12
C ASP A 240 -6.88 -11.45 -31.88
N LEU A 241 -6.41 -12.46 -32.60
CA LEU A 241 -5.03 -12.94 -32.61
C LEU A 241 -4.38 -12.74 -33.98
N LEU A 242 -3.09 -12.41 -33.98
CA LEU A 242 -2.31 -12.37 -35.21
C LEU A 242 -2.02 -13.80 -35.71
N PRO A 243 -1.78 -14.01 -37.03
CA PRO A 243 -1.40 -15.32 -37.55
C PRO A 243 -0.17 -15.89 -36.83
N GLY A 244 -0.31 -17.11 -36.28
CA GLY A 244 0.76 -17.79 -35.53
C GLY A 244 0.87 -17.39 -34.06
N GLU A 245 0.04 -16.45 -33.59
CA GLU A 245 -0.02 -16.07 -32.19
C GLU A 245 -0.83 -17.09 -31.37
N THR A 246 -0.43 -17.29 -30.12
CA THR A 246 -1.21 -18.05 -29.14
C THR A 246 -1.42 -17.20 -27.90
N ALA A 247 -2.64 -17.21 -27.37
CA ALA A 247 -2.98 -16.51 -26.13
C ALA A 247 -3.84 -17.38 -25.23
N ILE A 248 -3.74 -17.14 -23.92
CA ILE A 248 -4.68 -17.67 -22.93
C ILE A 248 -5.61 -16.52 -22.52
N VAL A 249 -6.92 -16.76 -22.51
CA VAL A 249 -7.92 -15.77 -22.11
C VAL A 249 -8.67 -16.28 -20.89
N PRO A 250 -8.63 -15.58 -19.74
CA PRO A 250 -9.47 -15.88 -18.61
C PRO A 250 -10.91 -15.43 -18.89
N ILE A 251 -11.91 -16.28 -18.64
CA ILE A 251 -13.33 -15.97 -18.85
C ILE A 251 -14.13 -16.43 -17.63
N ALA A 252 -15.02 -15.58 -17.11
CA ALA A 252 -15.89 -15.90 -15.97
C ALA A 252 -17.36 -15.57 -16.27
N GLY A 253 -18.29 -16.38 -15.76
CA GLY A 253 -19.73 -16.15 -15.90
C GLY A 253 -20.31 -15.35 -14.72
N THR A 254 -21.55 -14.88 -14.88
CA THR A 254 -22.35 -14.29 -13.79
C THR A 254 -23.52 -15.18 -13.37
N ALA A 255 -23.73 -16.30 -14.06
CA ALA A 255 -24.72 -17.33 -13.73
C ALA A 255 -24.07 -18.70 -13.56
N VAL A 256 -24.76 -19.58 -12.82
CA VAL A 256 -24.32 -20.97 -12.60
C VAL A 256 -24.44 -21.74 -13.91
N ASP A 257 -23.41 -22.52 -14.24
CA ASP A 257 -23.32 -23.32 -15.46
C ASP A 257 -23.69 -22.50 -16.71
N GLN A 258 -23.16 -21.28 -16.79
CA GLN A 258 -23.54 -20.32 -17.82
C GLN A 258 -23.05 -20.80 -19.20
N PRO A 259 -23.95 -21.03 -20.18
CA PRO A 259 -23.55 -21.45 -21.51
C PRO A 259 -22.69 -20.41 -22.21
N LEU A 260 -21.66 -20.88 -22.93
CA LEU A 260 -20.80 -20.08 -23.77
C LEU A 260 -20.53 -20.81 -25.09
N SER A 261 -20.90 -20.17 -26.20
CA SER A 261 -20.53 -20.63 -27.54
C SER A 261 -19.18 -20.03 -27.94
N VAL A 262 -18.26 -20.85 -28.41
CA VAL A 262 -16.94 -20.45 -28.90
C VAL A 262 -16.82 -20.87 -30.36
N THR A 263 -16.62 -19.91 -31.24
CA THR A 263 -16.49 -20.12 -32.69
C THR A 263 -15.08 -19.76 -33.15
N THR A 264 -14.41 -20.70 -33.80
CA THR A 264 -13.11 -20.49 -34.48
C THR A 264 -13.22 -20.95 -35.94
N GLU A 265 -12.26 -20.56 -36.78
CA GLU A 265 -12.23 -21.01 -38.18
C GLU A 265 -12.07 -22.53 -38.27
N SER A 266 -11.18 -23.12 -37.46
CA SER A 266 -10.88 -24.55 -37.56
C SER A 266 -11.90 -25.48 -36.89
N LEU A 267 -12.48 -25.07 -35.75
CA LEU A 267 -13.39 -25.94 -34.98
C LEU A 267 -14.88 -25.69 -35.26
N GLY A 268 -15.22 -24.59 -35.96
CA GLY A 268 -16.57 -24.07 -35.99
C GLY A 268 -17.05 -23.67 -34.60
N THR A 269 -18.37 -23.69 -34.37
CA THR A 269 -18.96 -23.37 -33.07
C THR A 269 -18.98 -24.59 -32.15
N LYS A 270 -18.48 -24.40 -30.92
CA LYS A 270 -18.52 -25.38 -29.82
C LYS A 270 -19.15 -24.74 -28.59
N GLU A 271 -19.82 -25.55 -27.78
CA GLU A 271 -20.45 -25.11 -26.54
C GLU A 271 -19.59 -25.52 -25.34
N THR A 272 -19.55 -24.65 -24.34
CA THR A 272 -18.96 -24.90 -23.02
C THR A 272 -19.78 -24.16 -21.96
N TYR A 273 -19.33 -24.24 -20.70
CA TYR A 273 -20.01 -23.60 -19.57
C TYR A 273 -19.01 -22.85 -18.70
N LEU A 274 -19.46 -21.75 -18.12
CA LEU A 274 -18.71 -20.93 -17.17
C LEU A 274 -19.28 -21.07 -15.76
N GLY A 275 -18.40 -20.94 -14.76
CA GLY A 275 -18.79 -20.81 -13.36
C GLY A 275 -19.28 -19.40 -13.05
N LYS A 276 -20.21 -19.29 -12.08
CA LYS A 276 -20.62 -18.00 -11.54
C LYS A 276 -19.50 -17.42 -10.69
N TRP A 277 -18.92 -16.32 -11.15
CA TRP A 277 -17.84 -15.60 -10.47
C TRP A 277 -16.58 -16.45 -10.26
N ALA A 278 -16.22 -17.29 -11.23
CA ALA A 278 -14.97 -18.04 -11.23
C ALA A 278 -14.34 -18.01 -12.63
N PHE A 279 -13.06 -17.66 -12.73
CA PHE A 279 -12.36 -17.62 -14.01
C PHE A 279 -11.95 -19.03 -14.46
N SER A 280 -12.22 -19.33 -15.73
CA SER A 280 -11.65 -20.45 -16.46
C SER A 280 -10.69 -19.94 -17.54
N PHE A 281 -9.61 -20.67 -17.80
CA PHE A 281 -8.59 -20.27 -18.77
C PHE A 281 -8.74 -21.03 -20.08
N PHE A 282 -8.91 -20.29 -21.18
CA PHE A 282 -9.08 -20.85 -22.52
C PHE A 282 -7.88 -20.50 -23.39
N ARG A 283 -7.23 -21.51 -23.97
CA ARG A 283 -6.09 -21.34 -24.88
C ARG A 283 -6.58 -21.25 -26.32
N PHE A 284 -6.18 -20.18 -27.00
CA PHE A 284 -6.53 -19.91 -28.40
C PHE A 284 -5.25 -19.81 -29.24
N SER A 285 -5.23 -20.50 -30.39
CA SER A 285 -4.16 -20.43 -31.40
C SER A 285 -4.58 -19.72 -32.69
N GLU A 286 -5.79 -19.17 -32.70
CA GLU A 286 -6.39 -18.40 -33.78
C GLU A 286 -7.50 -17.51 -33.20
N SER A 287 -7.94 -16.50 -33.96
CA SER A 287 -9.03 -15.62 -33.53
C SER A 287 -10.32 -16.40 -33.25
N ALA A 288 -11.07 -15.96 -32.24
CA ALA A 288 -12.30 -16.60 -31.82
C ALA A 288 -13.43 -15.60 -31.62
N THR A 289 -14.66 -16.05 -31.83
CA THR A 289 -15.87 -15.33 -31.45
C THR A 289 -16.54 -16.06 -30.30
N LEU A 290 -16.69 -15.36 -29.18
CA LEU A 290 -17.40 -15.80 -27.99
C LEU A 290 -18.83 -15.29 -28.05
N HIS A 291 -19.80 -16.09 -27.63
CA HIS A 291 -21.19 -15.68 -27.56
C HIS A 291 -21.91 -16.29 -26.36
N ALA A 292 -22.62 -15.45 -25.60
CA ALA A 292 -23.59 -15.84 -24.59
C ALA A 292 -24.86 -14.99 -24.73
N SER A 293 -25.93 -15.32 -24.01
CA SER A 293 -27.14 -14.50 -24.00
C SER A 293 -26.85 -13.06 -23.56
N ALA A 294 -27.46 -12.06 -24.21
CA ALA A 294 -27.30 -10.66 -23.82
C ALA A 294 -27.85 -10.34 -22.41
N ASP A 295 -28.77 -11.17 -21.92
CA ASP A 295 -29.36 -11.05 -20.58
C ASP A 295 -28.45 -11.59 -19.48
N THR A 296 -27.39 -12.34 -19.83
CA THR A 296 -26.46 -12.95 -18.86
C THR A 296 -25.03 -12.54 -19.20
N PRO A 297 -24.51 -11.46 -18.58
CA PRO A 297 -23.17 -10.98 -18.86
C PRO A 297 -22.09 -12.01 -18.50
N TYR A 298 -20.89 -11.79 -19.00
CA TYR A 298 -19.69 -12.55 -18.64
C TYR A 298 -18.47 -11.64 -18.73
N ALA A 299 -17.44 -11.96 -17.95
CA ALA A 299 -16.18 -11.26 -17.99
C ALA A 299 -15.25 -11.92 -19.01
N VAL A 300 -14.64 -11.10 -19.88
CA VAL A 300 -13.57 -11.52 -20.79
C VAL A 300 -12.29 -10.82 -20.36
N GLY A 301 -11.31 -11.61 -19.93
CA GLY A 301 -10.00 -11.14 -19.52
C GLY A 301 -9.15 -10.62 -20.67
N THR A 302 -8.19 -9.78 -20.33
CA THR A 302 -7.15 -9.32 -21.26
C THR A 302 -6.36 -10.54 -21.75
N PRO A 303 -6.18 -10.74 -23.08
CA PRO A 303 -5.45 -11.88 -23.60
C PRO A 303 -4.00 -11.94 -23.07
N ILE A 304 -3.65 -13.07 -22.47
CA ILE A 304 -2.29 -13.38 -22.01
C ILE A 304 -1.53 -13.97 -23.19
N ARG A 305 -0.78 -13.11 -23.89
CA ARG A 305 -0.02 -13.49 -25.10
C ARG A 305 1.19 -14.32 -24.71
N LEU A 306 1.36 -15.48 -25.35
CA LEU A 306 2.42 -16.42 -25.03
C LEU A 306 3.67 -16.14 -25.84
N GLY A 307 4.83 -16.33 -25.22
CA GLY A 307 6.13 -16.12 -25.83
C GLY A 307 7.17 -15.62 -24.84
N HIS A 308 8.43 -15.93 -25.16
CA HIS A 308 9.59 -15.49 -24.41
C HIS A 308 10.41 -14.52 -25.23
N SER A 309 10.84 -13.42 -24.60
CA SER A 309 11.85 -12.52 -25.18
C SER A 309 13.23 -12.83 -24.58
N PRO A 310 14.29 -12.99 -25.40
CA PRO A 310 15.64 -13.17 -24.89
C PRO A 310 16.19 -11.94 -24.15
N LEU A 311 15.49 -10.80 -24.21
CA LEU A 311 15.81 -9.59 -23.43
C LEU A 311 15.27 -9.64 -22.00
N ARG A 312 14.40 -10.60 -21.68
CA ARG A 312 13.77 -10.77 -20.38
C ARG A 312 14.23 -12.04 -19.68
N ARG A 313 14.05 -12.07 -18.37
CA ARG A 313 14.21 -13.27 -17.55
C ARG A 313 12.92 -14.08 -17.64
N ARG A 314 13.01 -15.39 -17.47
CA ARG A 314 11.83 -16.25 -17.42
C ARG A 314 10.99 -15.94 -16.19
N ILE A 315 11.65 -15.70 -15.06
CA ILE A 315 11.00 -15.48 -13.76
C ILE A 315 11.68 -14.33 -13.02
N ILE A 316 10.89 -13.34 -12.63
CA ILE A 316 11.25 -12.38 -11.59
C ILE A 316 10.28 -12.62 -10.43
N LEU A 317 10.79 -13.04 -9.27
CA LEU A 317 9.99 -13.33 -8.08
C LEU A 317 10.33 -12.33 -6.98
N ASN A 318 9.38 -11.43 -6.70
CA ASN A 318 9.35 -10.66 -5.47
C ASN A 318 8.62 -11.47 -4.40
N LEU A 319 9.33 -11.77 -3.31
CA LEU A 319 8.84 -12.56 -2.19
C LEU A 319 8.84 -11.69 -0.92
N LEU A 320 7.66 -11.20 -0.55
CA LEU A 320 7.44 -10.46 0.68
C LEU A 320 7.11 -11.44 1.81
N VAL A 321 7.87 -11.39 2.91
CA VAL A 321 7.58 -12.12 4.15
C VAL A 321 7.22 -11.11 5.23
N ASP A 322 5.92 -10.90 5.43
CA ASP A 322 5.36 -9.84 6.29
C ASP A 322 5.84 -10.01 7.75
N GLY A 323 6.51 -8.98 8.26
CA GLY A 323 7.04 -8.97 9.62
C GLY A 323 8.32 -9.78 9.84
N LEU A 324 9.08 -10.15 8.80
CA LEU A 324 10.39 -10.79 8.97
C LEU A 324 11.46 -9.76 9.39
N SER A 325 11.56 -9.54 10.71
CA SER A 325 12.59 -8.72 11.34
C SER A 325 13.96 -9.38 11.21
N TRP A 326 14.89 -8.72 10.53
CA TRP A 326 16.27 -9.21 10.42
C TRP A 326 17.02 -9.09 11.75
N ALA A 327 16.76 -8.05 12.55
CA ALA A 327 17.31 -7.92 13.90
C ALA A 327 16.99 -9.17 14.76
N VAL A 328 15.77 -9.70 14.64
CA VAL A 328 15.33 -10.90 15.35
C VAL A 328 15.78 -12.17 14.64
N ALA A 329 15.61 -12.29 13.33
CA ALA A 329 15.84 -13.52 12.60
C ALA A 329 17.33 -13.89 12.47
N ARG A 330 18.22 -12.90 12.33
CA ARG A 330 19.66 -13.11 12.06
C ARG A 330 20.34 -14.02 13.09
N PRO A 331 20.19 -13.84 14.42
CA PRO A 331 20.74 -14.78 15.41
C PRO A 331 20.22 -16.23 15.29
N TYR A 332 19.01 -16.42 14.77
CA TYR A 332 18.35 -17.71 14.64
C TYR A 332 18.45 -18.32 13.24
N ALA A 333 18.99 -17.61 12.25
CA ALA A 333 18.93 -17.95 10.84
C ALA A 333 19.47 -19.36 10.55
N ALA A 334 20.57 -19.77 11.20
CA ALA A 334 21.16 -21.10 11.01
C ALA A 334 20.24 -22.27 11.43
N THR A 335 19.30 -22.04 12.36
CA THR A 335 18.42 -23.08 12.91
C THR A 335 16.97 -22.93 12.47
N HIS A 336 16.55 -21.73 12.08
CA HIS A 336 15.15 -21.44 11.74
C HIS A 336 14.92 -21.00 10.30
N LEU A 337 15.98 -20.58 9.60
CA LEU A 337 15.95 -20.22 8.17
C LEU A 337 16.94 -21.03 7.30
N PRO A 338 17.17 -22.34 7.54
CA PRO A 338 18.23 -23.06 6.84
C PRO A 338 18.05 -23.12 5.31
N ASN A 339 16.83 -23.20 4.79
CA ASN A 339 16.60 -23.29 3.34
C ASN A 339 16.77 -21.94 2.65
N ILE A 340 16.24 -20.87 3.25
CA ILE A 340 16.41 -19.50 2.78
C ILE A 340 17.90 -19.14 2.80
N MET A 341 18.61 -19.40 3.90
CA MET A 341 20.04 -19.12 3.99
C MET A 341 20.87 -19.96 3.00
N ARG A 342 20.52 -21.23 2.77
CA ARG A 342 21.17 -22.06 1.74
C ARG A 342 21.00 -21.47 0.34
N PHE A 343 19.83 -20.91 0.04
CA PHE A 343 19.57 -20.29 -1.25
C PHE A 343 20.32 -18.96 -1.39
N PHE A 344 20.17 -18.04 -0.45
CA PHE A 344 20.71 -16.67 -0.55
C PHE A 344 22.20 -16.53 -0.19
N SER A 345 22.81 -17.53 0.44
CA SER A 345 24.29 -17.56 0.58
C SER A 345 25.05 -17.63 -0.74
N ARG A 346 24.35 -17.88 -1.86
CA ARG A 346 24.87 -17.76 -3.24
C ARG A 346 24.37 -16.49 -3.95
N GLY A 347 23.94 -15.49 -3.20
CA GLY A 347 23.51 -14.19 -3.68
C GLY A 347 23.99 -13.09 -2.74
N ILE A 348 23.16 -12.07 -2.54
CA ILE A 348 23.40 -10.96 -1.61
C ILE A 348 22.46 -11.06 -0.41
N ILE A 349 23.01 -10.79 0.78
CA ILE A 349 22.25 -10.51 2.01
C ILE A 349 22.60 -9.09 2.47
N PHE A 350 21.61 -8.22 2.61
CA PHE A 350 21.78 -6.87 3.15
C PHE A 350 21.60 -6.89 4.67
N ASP A 351 22.70 -6.75 5.39
CA ASP A 351 22.74 -6.93 6.85
C ASP A 351 22.30 -5.68 7.63
N GLN A 352 22.22 -4.53 6.96
CA GLN A 352 21.81 -3.22 7.52
C GLN A 352 20.68 -2.60 6.68
N HIS A 353 19.59 -3.35 6.51
CA HIS A 353 18.39 -2.93 5.77
C HIS A 353 17.27 -2.45 6.70
N PHE A 354 16.67 -1.29 6.42
CA PHE A 354 15.64 -0.69 7.27
C PHE A 354 14.36 -0.36 6.52
N SER A 355 13.22 -0.75 7.07
CA SER A 355 11.92 -0.33 6.56
C SER A 355 11.68 1.16 6.80
N THR A 356 10.93 1.77 5.90
CA THR A 356 10.47 3.17 6.05
C THR A 356 9.51 3.35 7.21
N SER A 357 8.77 2.29 7.57
CA SER A 357 7.71 2.28 8.58
C SER A 357 7.62 0.93 9.28
N GLU A 358 6.88 0.90 10.38
CA GLU A 358 6.67 -0.25 11.25
C GLU A 358 5.50 -1.16 10.84
N TYR A 359 4.74 -0.79 9.80
CA TYR A 359 3.59 -1.55 9.33
C TYR A 359 3.39 -1.43 7.80
N THR A 360 2.60 -2.36 7.26
CA THR A 360 2.45 -2.60 5.82
C THR A 360 1.93 -1.43 5.01
N LEU A 361 0.88 -0.72 5.45
CA LEU A 361 0.20 0.28 4.62
C LEU A 361 1.14 1.37 4.06
N PRO A 362 2.00 2.02 4.86
CA PRO A 362 2.97 2.98 4.34
C PRO A 362 4.23 2.35 3.74
N SER A 363 4.63 1.16 4.19
CA SER A 363 5.84 0.51 3.71
C SER A 363 5.68 -0.08 2.30
N PHE A 364 4.53 -0.68 1.99
CA PHE A 364 4.32 -1.33 0.69
C PHE A 364 4.36 -0.35 -0.51
N PRO A 365 3.68 0.81 -0.49
CA PRO A 365 3.85 1.83 -1.53
C PRO A 365 5.30 2.32 -1.64
N ALA A 366 6.02 2.43 -0.53
CA ALA A 366 7.41 2.87 -0.53
C ALA A 366 8.34 1.86 -1.22
N ILE A 367 8.10 0.56 -1.02
CA ILE A 367 8.78 -0.52 -1.74
C ILE A 367 8.46 -0.47 -3.24
N GLU A 368 7.19 -0.32 -3.58
CA GLU A 368 6.72 -0.43 -4.96
C GLU A 368 7.08 0.77 -5.83
N THR A 369 7.47 1.90 -5.24
CA THR A 369 7.70 3.16 -5.97
C THR A 369 9.04 3.82 -5.68
N GLY A 370 9.70 3.48 -4.57
CA GLY A 370 10.94 4.14 -4.13
C GLY A 370 10.75 5.49 -3.43
N TYR A 371 9.51 5.88 -3.07
CA TYR A 371 9.23 7.13 -2.33
C TYR A 371 8.88 6.85 -0.86
N TYR A 372 9.32 7.71 0.07
CA TYR A 372 8.94 7.63 1.47
C TYR A 372 7.44 7.93 1.68
N PRO A 373 6.83 7.47 2.80
CA PRO A 373 5.42 7.71 3.13
C PRO A 373 4.97 9.17 3.14
N HIS A 374 5.86 10.12 3.44
CA HIS A 374 5.51 11.54 3.39
C HIS A 374 5.43 12.12 1.96
N HIS A 375 5.99 11.42 0.96
CA HIS A 375 5.82 11.73 -0.46
C HIS A 375 4.68 10.93 -1.10
N THR A 376 4.54 9.63 -0.79
CA THR A 376 3.41 8.83 -1.30
C THR A 376 2.08 9.26 -0.67
N HIS A 377 2.14 9.85 0.52
CA HIS A 377 1.05 10.20 1.41
C HIS A 377 0.17 9.01 1.83
N ILE A 378 0.49 7.76 1.50
CA ILE A 378 -0.29 6.57 1.89
C ILE A 378 0.09 6.14 3.31
N PHE A 379 -0.71 6.48 4.30
CA PHE A 379 -0.51 6.12 5.72
C PHE A 379 -1.83 6.04 6.52
N ASN A 380 -2.89 6.70 6.05
CA ASN A 380 -4.18 6.77 6.74
C ASN A 380 -5.14 5.67 6.26
N GLN A 381 -5.42 4.68 7.12
CA GLN A 381 -6.30 3.55 6.82
C GLN A 381 -7.77 3.92 6.56
N GLU A 382 -8.20 5.08 7.07
CA GLU A 382 -9.61 5.50 7.01
C GLU A 382 -9.92 6.32 5.76
N ALA A 383 -8.91 6.85 5.06
CA ALA A 383 -9.11 7.71 3.90
C ALA A 383 -9.04 6.92 2.57
N GLY A 384 -9.91 7.26 1.61
CA GLY A 384 -10.10 6.50 0.36
C GLY A 384 -9.22 6.91 -0.81
N TYR A 385 -8.16 7.67 -0.57
CA TYR A 385 -7.31 8.30 -1.58
C TYR A 385 -6.39 7.29 -2.28
N SER A 386 -5.79 7.72 -3.38
CA SER A 386 -4.97 6.85 -4.24
C SER A 386 -3.56 7.41 -4.42
N LEU A 387 -2.61 6.50 -4.61
CA LEU A 387 -1.25 6.80 -5.04
C LEU A 387 -1.28 7.57 -6.36
N SER A 388 -0.44 8.60 -6.49
CA SER A 388 -0.31 9.37 -7.72
C SER A 388 0.00 8.46 -8.92
N PRO A 389 -0.62 8.69 -10.10
CA PRO A 389 -0.24 8.01 -11.34
C PRO A 389 1.20 8.28 -11.77
N ASP A 390 1.80 9.40 -11.35
CA ASP A 390 3.19 9.77 -11.69
C ASP A 390 4.22 8.93 -10.92
N MET A 391 3.81 8.35 -9.78
CA MET A 391 4.59 7.38 -9.01
C MET A 391 4.34 5.98 -9.56
N THR A 392 5.04 5.64 -10.65
CA THR A 392 4.89 4.34 -11.34
C THR A 392 5.36 3.18 -10.48
N THR A 393 4.54 2.13 -10.34
CA THR A 393 4.89 0.97 -9.51
C THR A 393 5.76 -0.03 -10.24
N THR A 394 6.45 -0.91 -9.50
CA THR A 394 7.28 -1.99 -10.08
C THR A 394 6.48 -2.81 -11.09
N ALA A 395 5.25 -3.21 -10.75
CA ALA A 395 4.41 -3.99 -11.65
C ALA A 395 4.03 -3.24 -12.94
N GLU A 396 3.86 -1.91 -12.88
CA GLU A 396 3.62 -1.09 -14.09
C GLU A 396 4.85 -1.10 -15.00
N GLN A 397 6.04 -0.91 -14.42
CA GLN A 397 7.31 -0.96 -15.16
C GLN A 397 7.56 -2.33 -15.80
N MET A 398 7.31 -3.41 -15.04
CA MET A 398 7.49 -4.78 -15.54
C MET A 398 6.49 -5.12 -16.64
N LYS A 399 5.25 -4.62 -16.54
CA LYS A 399 4.25 -4.78 -17.59
C LYS A 399 4.65 -4.06 -18.87
N GLU A 400 5.22 -2.86 -18.79
CA GLU A 400 5.73 -2.12 -19.96
C GLU A 400 6.89 -2.86 -20.64
N LEU A 401 7.74 -3.55 -19.86
CA LEU A 401 8.76 -4.45 -20.40
C LEU A 401 8.17 -5.70 -21.08
N GLY A 402 6.89 -5.99 -20.89
CA GLY A 402 6.17 -7.11 -21.49
C GLY A 402 6.14 -8.39 -20.65
N TYR A 403 6.32 -8.29 -19.33
CA TYR A 403 6.08 -9.40 -18.42
C TYR A 403 4.59 -9.60 -18.16
N PHE A 404 4.17 -10.85 -17.99
CA PHE A 404 2.89 -11.18 -17.39
C PHE A 404 3.01 -11.00 -15.87
N CYS A 405 2.35 -9.97 -15.35
CA CYS A 405 2.52 -9.53 -13.97
C CYS A 405 1.44 -10.13 -13.08
N VAL A 406 1.80 -10.99 -12.12
CA VAL A 406 0.82 -11.73 -11.32
C VAL A 406 1.19 -11.73 -9.83
N ALA A 407 0.20 -11.55 -8.96
CA ALA A 407 0.32 -11.94 -7.56
C ALA A 407 -0.37 -13.31 -7.37
N PRO A 408 0.37 -14.44 -7.36
CA PRO A 408 -0.23 -15.76 -7.18
C PRO A 408 -0.85 -15.95 -5.79
N MET A 409 -0.39 -15.18 -4.79
CA MET A 409 -1.00 -15.04 -3.48
C MET A 409 -0.49 -13.75 -2.85
N ALA A 410 -1.39 -12.86 -2.41
CA ALA A 410 -1.01 -11.68 -1.65
C ALA A 410 -2.11 -11.17 -0.71
N SER A 411 -1.73 -10.24 0.17
CA SER A 411 -2.67 -9.40 0.90
C SER A 411 -3.38 -8.45 -0.08
N ASN A 412 -4.64 -8.13 0.17
CA ASN A 412 -5.36 -7.11 -0.58
C ASN A 412 -5.07 -5.67 -0.14
N GLN A 413 -4.23 -5.48 0.88
CA GLN A 413 -3.78 -4.15 1.26
C GLN A 413 -2.99 -3.50 0.12
N GLY A 414 -3.28 -2.22 -0.14
CA GLY A 414 -2.69 -1.47 -1.26
C GLY A 414 -3.51 -1.51 -2.55
N LEU A 415 -4.49 -2.42 -2.69
CA LEU A 415 -5.38 -2.44 -3.85
C LEU A 415 -6.21 -1.16 -3.92
N SER A 416 -6.93 -0.78 -2.86
CA SER A 416 -7.78 0.42 -2.85
C SER A 416 -7.03 1.72 -3.15
N HIS A 417 -5.74 1.78 -2.79
CA HIS A 417 -4.85 2.92 -3.02
C HIS A 417 -4.19 2.90 -4.41
N GLY A 418 -4.46 1.89 -5.24
CA GLY A 418 -3.92 1.78 -6.59
C GLY A 418 -2.48 1.28 -6.69
N VAL A 419 -1.88 0.78 -5.61
CA VAL A 419 -0.49 0.27 -5.62
C VAL A 419 -0.34 -0.96 -6.52
N MET A 420 -1.40 -1.79 -6.58
CA MET A 420 -1.40 -3.03 -7.36
C MET A 420 -1.89 -2.86 -8.81
N ARG A 421 -2.03 -1.63 -9.32
CA ARG A 421 -2.63 -1.35 -10.64
C ARG A 421 -1.83 -1.89 -11.84
N GLY A 422 -0.55 -2.20 -11.67
CA GLY A 422 0.30 -2.79 -12.71
C GLY A 422 -0.01 -4.25 -13.03
N PHE A 423 -0.44 -5.04 -12.04
CA PHE A 423 -0.68 -6.48 -12.19
C PHE A 423 -1.81 -6.83 -13.16
N ASP A 424 -1.70 -7.96 -13.86
CA ASP A 424 -2.73 -8.51 -14.75
C ASP A 424 -3.71 -9.42 -14.00
N ARG A 425 -3.20 -10.15 -13.00
CA ARG A 425 -3.98 -11.02 -12.11
C ARG A 425 -3.52 -10.89 -10.66
N LEU A 426 -4.47 -10.89 -9.73
CA LEU A 426 -4.23 -10.85 -8.30
C LEU A 426 -5.08 -11.90 -7.60
N VAL A 427 -4.45 -12.86 -6.91
CA VAL A 427 -5.14 -13.79 -6.01
C VAL A 427 -4.94 -13.29 -4.58
N LEU A 428 -6.01 -12.78 -3.98
CA LEU A 428 -5.92 -11.97 -2.76
C LEU A 428 -6.81 -12.49 -1.64
N SER A 429 -6.30 -12.46 -0.41
CA SER A 429 -7.11 -12.52 0.80
C SER A 429 -6.74 -11.37 1.73
N SER A 430 -7.54 -11.12 2.76
CA SER A 430 -7.34 -9.94 3.61
C SER A 430 -6.58 -10.21 4.91
N TRP A 431 -6.33 -11.48 5.24
CA TRP A 431 -5.78 -11.83 6.55
C TRP A 431 -4.84 -13.02 6.55
N SER A 432 -5.16 -14.12 5.87
CA SER A 432 -4.35 -15.34 5.93
C SER A 432 -3.66 -15.63 4.60
N GLN A 433 -2.34 -15.50 4.56
CA GLN A 433 -1.49 -15.80 3.39
C GLN A 433 -0.38 -16.78 3.79
N ASN A 434 -0.76 -18.04 4.05
CA ASN A 434 0.18 -19.07 4.51
C ASN A 434 1.15 -19.51 3.41
N SER A 435 2.44 -19.56 3.74
CA SER A 435 3.55 -19.97 2.87
C SER A 435 3.37 -21.33 2.21
N VAL A 436 2.67 -22.28 2.85
CA VAL A 436 2.37 -23.60 2.26
C VAL A 436 1.50 -23.49 1.00
N ASN A 437 0.47 -22.63 1.04
CA ASN A 437 -0.39 -22.37 -0.11
C ASN A 437 0.37 -21.52 -1.14
N GLY A 438 1.05 -20.46 -0.67
CA GLY A 438 1.80 -19.56 -1.53
C GLY A 438 2.88 -20.23 -2.38
N ALA A 439 3.65 -21.15 -1.79
CA ALA A 439 4.68 -21.90 -2.50
C ALA A 439 4.06 -22.77 -3.60
N ASP A 440 3.01 -23.51 -3.28
CA ASP A 440 2.34 -24.41 -4.22
C ASP A 440 1.59 -23.65 -5.33
N GLU A 441 0.84 -22.59 -4.99
CA GLU A 441 0.15 -21.72 -5.94
C GLU A 441 1.13 -21.05 -6.91
N THR A 442 2.29 -20.61 -6.42
CA THR A 442 3.35 -20.05 -7.26
C THR A 442 3.92 -21.10 -8.22
N ILE A 443 4.21 -22.31 -7.75
CA ILE A 443 4.69 -23.41 -8.62
C ILE A 443 3.64 -23.77 -9.68
N ARG A 444 2.36 -23.88 -9.29
CA ARG A 444 1.26 -24.14 -10.23
C ARG A 444 1.17 -23.03 -11.29
N HIS A 445 1.28 -21.77 -10.87
CA HIS A 445 1.26 -20.63 -11.78
C HIS A 445 2.43 -20.69 -12.78
N ILE A 446 3.66 -20.94 -12.31
CA ILE A 446 4.84 -21.10 -13.17
C ILE A 446 4.63 -22.22 -14.19
N LYS A 447 4.03 -23.35 -13.80
CA LYS A 447 3.74 -24.46 -14.72
C LYS A 447 2.66 -24.10 -15.75
N ALA A 448 1.60 -23.42 -15.32
CA ALA A 448 0.48 -23.07 -16.17
C ALA A 448 0.84 -22.00 -17.23
N PHE A 449 1.72 -21.06 -16.87
CA PHE A 449 2.03 -19.88 -17.68
C PHE A 449 3.51 -19.75 -18.05
N GLY A 450 4.34 -20.79 -17.88
CA GLY A 450 5.79 -20.74 -18.15
C GLY A 450 6.20 -20.51 -19.60
N GLU A 451 5.24 -20.45 -20.53
CA GLU A 451 5.45 -19.99 -21.90
C GLU A 451 5.52 -18.45 -22.02
N THR A 452 5.18 -17.71 -20.97
CA THR A 452 5.36 -16.26 -20.85
C THR A 452 6.63 -15.92 -20.07
N ASP A 453 6.96 -14.64 -20.01
CA ASP A 453 7.94 -14.09 -19.06
C ASP A 453 7.18 -13.59 -17.82
N LEU A 454 7.49 -14.13 -16.65
CA LEU A 454 6.70 -13.93 -15.44
C LEU A 454 7.33 -12.91 -14.49
N PHE A 455 6.54 -11.92 -14.08
CA PHE A 455 6.82 -11.11 -12.90
C PHE A 455 5.83 -11.50 -11.81
N LEU A 456 6.33 -12.08 -10.72
CA LEU A 456 5.54 -12.68 -9.66
C LEU A 456 5.73 -11.92 -8.35
N PHE A 457 4.61 -11.58 -7.70
CA PHE A 457 4.60 -11.04 -6.34
C PHE A 457 3.92 -12.02 -5.39
N LEU A 458 4.72 -12.73 -4.60
CA LEU A 458 4.24 -13.62 -3.55
C LEU A 458 4.40 -12.91 -2.21
N ALA A 459 3.29 -12.67 -1.51
CA ALA A 459 3.31 -12.18 -0.13
C ALA A 459 2.79 -13.26 0.82
N VAL A 460 3.57 -13.56 1.84
CA VAL A 460 3.23 -14.51 2.90
C VAL A 460 3.31 -13.81 4.25
N ASN A 461 2.47 -14.20 5.20
CA ASN A 461 2.40 -13.55 6.51
C ASN A 461 2.46 -14.53 7.68
N ASP A 462 3.08 -15.69 7.48
CA ASP A 462 3.20 -16.72 8.51
C ASP A 462 3.83 -16.19 9.81
N VAL A 463 4.85 -15.34 9.68
CA VAL A 463 5.62 -14.79 10.81
C VAL A 463 5.00 -13.55 11.43
N HIS A 464 4.01 -12.92 10.77
CA HIS A 464 3.34 -11.73 11.29
C HIS A 464 2.67 -12.06 12.65
N PRO A 465 2.96 -11.30 13.72
CA PRO A 465 2.46 -11.61 15.05
C PRO A 465 0.99 -11.20 15.20
N TYR A 466 0.22 -12.05 15.86
CA TYR A 466 -1.18 -11.75 16.21
C TYR A 466 -1.36 -11.74 17.72
N ASP A 467 -2.30 -10.91 18.17
CA ASP A 467 -2.67 -10.78 19.57
C ASP A 467 -3.14 -12.13 20.13
N ALA A 468 -2.64 -12.50 21.30
CA ALA A 468 -3.06 -13.69 22.02
C ALA A 468 -4.56 -13.70 22.36
N LEU A 469 -5.21 -12.53 22.45
CA LEU A 469 -6.65 -12.42 22.65
C LEU A 469 -7.42 -12.83 21.39
N GLY A 470 -8.05 -14.01 21.43
CA GLY A 470 -8.92 -14.51 20.35
C GLY A 470 -8.18 -15.13 19.17
N TYR A 471 -6.85 -15.27 19.26
CA TYR A 471 -6.03 -15.99 18.30
C TYR A 471 -5.60 -17.34 18.84
N LYS A 472 -5.65 -18.37 18.00
CA LYS A 472 -5.11 -19.69 18.34
C LYS A 472 -3.67 -19.79 17.85
N PHE A 473 -2.75 -20.06 18.77
CA PHE A 473 -1.35 -20.28 18.45
C PHE A 473 -1.12 -21.68 17.84
N ASP A 474 0.05 -21.83 17.21
CA ASP A 474 0.48 -23.08 16.60
C ASP A 474 0.46 -24.21 17.64
N THR A 475 -0.05 -25.38 17.26
CA THR A 475 -0.17 -26.52 18.16
C THR A 475 1.17 -26.92 18.79
N ASN A 476 2.28 -26.80 18.05
CA ASN A 476 3.61 -27.07 18.58
C ASN A 476 3.99 -26.09 19.70
N VAL A 477 3.63 -24.81 19.55
CA VAL A 477 3.87 -23.77 20.55
C VAL A 477 3.00 -24.02 21.78
N GLU A 478 1.70 -24.26 21.61
CA GLU A 478 0.78 -24.50 22.73
C GLU A 478 1.12 -25.76 23.53
N ALA A 479 1.60 -26.81 22.87
CA ALA A 479 1.92 -28.08 23.51
C ALA A 479 3.23 -28.06 24.32
N HIS A 480 4.15 -27.15 24.02
CA HIS A 480 5.47 -27.09 24.65
C HIS A 480 5.68 -25.87 25.55
N LEU A 481 4.82 -24.84 25.47
CA LEU A 481 4.88 -23.71 26.39
C LEU A 481 4.43 -24.12 27.80
N PRO A 482 5.16 -23.70 28.85
CA PRO A 482 4.71 -23.84 30.22
C PRO A 482 3.35 -23.18 30.42
N LEU A 483 2.52 -23.78 31.29
CA LEU A 483 1.19 -23.23 31.60
C LEU A 483 1.26 -21.77 32.10
N SER A 484 2.30 -21.39 32.83
CA SER A 484 2.51 -20.01 33.29
C SER A 484 2.63 -19.00 32.15
N ASP A 485 3.21 -19.40 31.02
CA ASP A 485 3.38 -18.58 29.81
C ASP A 485 2.12 -18.53 28.93
N ARG A 486 1.08 -19.28 29.32
CA ARG A 486 -0.24 -19.29 28.66
C ARG A 486 -1.25 -18.39 29.35
N PHE A 487 -0.88 -17.76 30.47
CA PHE A 487 -1.73 -16.82 31.20
C PHE A 487 -1.20 -15.40 31.02
N PHE A 488 -1.98 -14.56 30.35
CA PHE A 488 -1.72 -13.14 30.16
C PHE A 488 -2.90 -12.34 30.73
N GLN A 489 -2.60 -11.17 31.31
CA GLN A 489 -3.60 -10.37 32.03
C GLN A 489 -4.39 -9.41 31.11
N ASP A 490 -3.96 -9.25 29.86
CA ASP A 490 -4.58 -8.34 28.92
C ASP A 490 -5.90 -8.88 28.37
N ASN A 491 -6.94 -8.05 28.48
CA ASN A 491 -8.28 -8.32 28.00
C ASN A 491 -8.73 -7.34 26.92
N LYS A 492 -7.78 -6.56 26.36
CA LYS A 492 -8.02 -5.60 25.29
C LYS A 492 -7.24 -6.02 24.05
N THR A 493 -7.92 -5.98 22.91
CA THR A 493 -7.29 -6.20 21.60
C THR A 493 -6.24 -5.12 21.34
N THR A 494 -5.06 -5.56 20.92
CA THR A 494 -3.89 -4.74 20.65
C THR A 494 -3.43 -4.96 19.21
N ALA A 495 -3.09 -3.88 18.50
CA ALA A 495 -2.53 -3.95 17.15
C ALA A 495 -1.18 -4.70 17.15
N SER A 496 -0.89 -5.46 16.09
CA SER A 496 0.31 -6.31 15.99
C SER A 496 1.61 -5.56 16.26
N VAL A 497 1.75 -4.35 15.72
CA VAL A 497 2.91 -3.48 15.92
C VAL A 497 3.14 -3.03 17.36
N ARG A 498 2.10 -3.09 18.21
CA ARG A 498 2.15 -2.69 19.63
C ARG A 498 2.11 -3.88 20.58
N LEU A 499 2.23 -5.11 20.07
CA LEU A 499 2.20 -6.28 20.93
C LEU A 499 3.41 -6.31 21.88
N PRO A 500 3.19 -6.58 23.18
CA PRO A 500 4.28 -6.66 24.14
C PRO A 500 5.11 -7.94 23.93
N GLY A 501 6.31 -7.92 24.50
CA GLY A 501 7.27 -9.03 24.44
C GLY A 501 6.91 -10.23 25.30
N LEU A 502 5.81 -10.92 24.99
CA LEU A 502 5.39 -12.13 25.69
C LEU A 502 6.12 -13.37 25.15
N SER A 503 6.42 -14.32 26.03
CA SER A 503 7.04 -15.61 25.69
C SER A 503 6.23 -16.37 24.63
N VAL A 504 4.89 -16.31 24.70
CA VAL A 504 4.01 -16.93 23.69
C VAL A 504 4.15 -16.28 22.30
N HIS A 505 4.26 -14.95 22.21
CA HIS A 505 4.44 -14.26 20.94
C HIS A 505 5.81 -14.60 20.32
N GLN A 506 6.86 -14.62 21.14
CA GLN A 506 8.22 -14.95 20.70
C GLN A 506 8.31 -16.41 20.21
N ALA A 507 7.74 -17.35 20.97
CA ALA A 507 7.70 -18.76 20.60
C ALA A 507 6.91 -18.99 19.32
N GLN A 508 5.75 -18.32 19.17
CA GLN A 508 4.96 -18.33 17.94
C GLN A 508 5.78 -17.81 16.75
N TYR A 509 6.42 -16.64 16.90
CA TYR A 509 7.21 -16.03 15.83
C TYR A 509 8.32 -16.97 15.33
N LEU A 510 9.11 -17.55 16.25
CA LEU A 510 10.18 -18.48 15.90
C LEU A 510 9.67 -19.76 15.24
N GLU A 511 8.56 -20.32 15.73
CA GLU A 511 7.97 -21.51 15.11
C GLU A 511 7.46 -21.23 13.69
N ARG A 512 6.77 -20.11 13.51
CA ARG A 512 6.27 -19.71 12.20
C ARG A 512 7.37 -19.35 11.22
N MET A 513 8.49 -18.82 11.70
CA MET A 513 9.70 -18.62 10.90
C MET A 513 10.24 -19.94 10.34
N ARG A 514 10.26 -21.03 11.13
CA ARG A 514 10.66 -22.37 10.63
C ARG A 514 9.69 -22.90 9.57
N GLN A 515 8.40 -22.71 9.77
CA GLN A 515 7.37 -23.17 8.84
C GLN A 515 7.47 -22.41 7.50
N ALA A 516 7.63 -21.08 7.56
CA ALA A 516 7.88 -20.25 6.39
C ALA A 516 9.13 -20.69 5.63
N ASP A 517 10.25 -20.89 6.32
CA ASP A 517 11.50 -21.39 5.70
C ASP A 517 11.32 -22.73 5.01
N HIS A 518 10.64 -23.69 5.65
CA HIS A 518 10.39 -25.00 5.07
C HIS A 518 9.57 -24.90 3.78
N ASN A 519 8.44 -24.18 3.82
CA ASN A 519 7.53 -24.08 2.69
C ASN A 519 8.13 -23.26 1.54
N ILE A 520 8.76 -22.11 1.84
CA ILE A 520 9.49 -21.31 0.84
C ILE A 520 10.65 -22.11 0.26
N GLY A 521 11.33 -22.92 1.08
CA GLY A 521 12.41 -23.81 0.63
C GLY A 521 12.00 -24.78 -0.48
N ILE A 522 10.73 -25.20 -0.52
CA ILE A 522 10.18 -26.03 -1.61
C ILE A 522 10.14 -25.22 -2.91
N LEU A 523 9.61 -23.99 -2.88
CA LEU A 523 9.58 -23.09 -4.04
C LEU A 523 10.99 -22.76 -4.54
N LEU A 524 11.90 -22.41 -3.62
CA LEU A 524 13.29 -22.09 -3.98
C LEU A 524 13.97 -23.30 -4.62
N SER A 525 13.79 -24.51 -4.08
CA SER A 525 14.37 -25.73 -4.66
C SER A 525 13.78 -26.02 -6.05
N TYR A 526 12.47 -25.83 -6.24
CA TYR A 526 11.84 -25.94 -7.56
C TYR A 526 12.47 -24.99 -8.58
N LEU A 527 12.73 -23.72 -8.21
CA LEU A 527 13.40 -22.79 -9.11
C LEU A 527 14.81 -23.28 -9.50
N GLU A 528 15.59 -23.80 -8.55
CA GLU A 528 16.94 -24.32 -8.82
C GLU A 528 16.95 -25.59 -9.69
N GLU A 529 15.92 -26.42 -9.59
CA GLU A 529 15.79 -27.65 -10.36
C GLU A 529 15.33 -27.40 -11.81
N HIS A 530 14.60 -26.30 -12.05
CA HIS A 530 13.91 -26.06 -13.32
C HIS A 530 14.47 -24.88 -14.14
N PHE A 531 15.25 -23.99 -13.54
CA PHE A 531 15.78 -22.79 -14.20
C PHE A 531 17.27 -22.59 -13.91
N SER A 532 18.00 -22.10 -14.91
CA SER A 532 19.37 -21.64 -14.71
C SER A 532 19.41 -20.32 -13.91
N PRO A 533 20.48 -20.01 -13.16
CA PRO A 533 20.60 -18.76 -12.41
C PRO A 533 20.43 -17.49 -13.26
N GLU A 534 20.69 -17.55 -14.56
CA GLU A 534 20.54 -16.45 -15.51
C GLU A 534 19.09 -16.24 -15.98
N GLU A 535 18.21 -17.21 -15.75
CA GLU A 535 16.80 -17.20 -16.15
C GLU A 535 15.87 -16.67 -15.06
N TYR A 536 16.33 -16.59 -13.80
CA TYR A 536 15.54 -16.07 -12.69
C TYR A 536 16.20 -14.92 -11.94
N LEU A 537 15.37 -14.10 -11.30
CA LEU A 537 15.75 -13.20 -10.21
C LEU A 537 14.79 -13.43 -9.04
N VAL A 538 15.32 -13.72 -7.85
CA VAL A 538 14.53 -13.82 -6.62
C VAL A 538 14.96 -12.70 -5.67
N ASN A 539 13.98 -11.90 -5.25
CA ASN A 539 14.12 -10.80 -4.31
C ASN A 539 13.25 -11.08 -3.09
N LEU A 540 13.85 -11.51 -1.98
CA LEU A 540 13.16 -11.73 -0.71
C LEU A 540 13.34 -10.50 0.18
N TYR A 541 12.25 -9.97 0.71
CA TYR A 541 12.28 -8.83 1.60
C TYR A 541 11.14 -8.88 2.63
N SER A 542 11.27 -8.06 3.66
CA SER A 542 10.18 -7.73 4.58
C SER A 542 9.82 -6.27 4.46
N ASP A 543 8.53 -5.96 4.61
CA ASP A 543 8.02 -4.60 4.67
C ASP A 543 8.29 -3.92 6.02
N HIS A 544 8.36 -4.69 7.10
CA HIS A 544 8.77 -4.22 8.43
C HIS A 544 9.27 -5.38 9.32
N GLY A 545 9.58 -5.09 10.58
CA GLY A 545 9.94 -6.06 11.60
C GLY A 545 8.80 -6.35 12.59
N VAL A 546 9.13 -6.64 13.84
CA VAL A 546 8.17 -6.92 14.92
C VAL A 546 8.58 -6.34 16.26
N SER A 547 7.60 -5.99 17.09
CA SER A 547 7.82 -5.45 18.43
C SER A 547 7.92 -6.50 19.55
N VAL A 548 7.51 -7.75 19.28
CA VAL A 548 7.34 -8.82 20.29
C VAL A 548 8.65 -9.34 20.91
N PHE A 549 9.80 -8.80 20.50
CA PHE A 549 11.11 -9.05 21.11
C PHE A 549 11.64 -7.87 21.91
N GLY A 550 10.88 -6.78 22.01
CA GLY A 550 11.14 -5.67 22.92
C GLY A 550 10.86 -6.03 24.39
N SER A 551 11.24 -5.14 25.30
CA SER A 551 11.04 -5.35 26.74
C SER A 551 9.56 -5.43 27.10
N ALA A 552 9.13 -6.54 27.70
CA ALA A 552 7.78 -6.70 28.26
C ALA A 552 7.49 -5.78 29.46
N ALA A 553 8.54 -5.27 30.11
CA ALA A 553 8.46 -4.40 31.28
C ALA A 553 8.44 -2.91 30.91
N ALA A 554 8.59 -2.57 29.63
CA ALA A 554 8.50 -1.18 29.19
C ALA A 554 7.06 -0.67 29.35
N GLU A 555 6.92 0.58 29.82
CA GLU A 555 5.61 1.23 29.96
C GLU A 555 4.88 1.40 28.61
N ALA A 556 5.64 1.46 27.51
CA ALA A 556 5.13 1.48 26.15
C ALA A 556 6.07 0.72 25.20
N VAL A 557 5.49 0.09 24.17
CA VAL A 557 6.24 -0.59 23.11
C VAL A 557 6.89 0.43 22.18
N ASP A 558 8.20 0.31 21.95
CA ASP A 558 8.90 1.10 20.92
C ASP A 558 8.61 0.55 19.53
N ILE A 559 7.61 1.16 18.88
CA ILE A 559 7.12 0.76 17.56
C ILE A 559 8.10 1.00 16.41
N ILE A 560 9.11 1.86 16.58
CA ILE A 560 10.13 2.12 15.55
C ILE A 560 11.52 1.62 15.98
N SER A 561 11.59 0.71 16.95
CA SER A 561 12.83 0.04 17.37
C SER A 561 13.50 -0.71 16.21
N GLU A 562 14.75 -1.15 16.38
CA GLU A 562 15.39 -2.05 15.41
C GLU A 562 14.61 -3.36 15.23
N GLY A 563 14.02 -3.90 16.29
CA GLY A 563 13.15 -5.08 16.18
C GLY A 563 12.01 -4.85 15.18
N SER A 564 11.42 -3.66 15.20
CA SER A 564 10.29 -3.28 14.34
C SER A 564 10.67 -2.76 12.95
N THR A 565 11.91 -2.30 12.73
CA THR A 565 12.28 -1.59 11.49
C THR A 565 13.53 -2.11 10.79
N HIS A 566 14.36 -2.95 11.43
CA HIS A 566 15.47 -3.66 10.78
C HIS A 566 14.91 -4.87 10.03
N ALA A 567 14.40 -4.63 8.82
CA ALA A 567 13.74 -5.62 7.97
C ALA A 567 14.74 -6.49 7.20
N ALA A 568 14.32 -7.70 6.79
CA ALA A 568 15.13 -8.56 5.94
C ALA A 568 15.16 -8.09 4.48
N TRP A 569 16.32 -8.22 3.82
CA TRP A 569 16.44 -8.09 2.36
C TRP A 569 17.57 -8.96 1.80
N MET A 570 17.23 -9.82 0.82
CA MET A 570 18.13 -10.77 0.18
C MET A 570 17.79 -10.90 -1.31
N MET A 571 18.81 -11.07 -2.14
CA MET A 571 18.62 -11.23 -3.58
C MET A 571 19.50 -12.33 -4.15
N ARG A 572 19.02 -13.04 -5.17
CA ARG A 572 19.84 -14.00 -5.93
C ARG A 572 19.31 -14.17 -7.35
N GLY A 573 20.22 -14.41 -8.29
CA GLY A 573 19.91 -14.74 -9.67
C GLY A 573 20.57 -13.76 -10.63
N ALA A 574 19.96 -13.57 -11.79
CA ALA A 574 20.56 -12.85 -12.90
C ALA A 574 20.97 -11.41 -12.54
N GLY A 575 22.25 -11.10 -12.71
CA GLY A 575 22.82 -9.77 -12.45
C GLY A 575 23.13 -9.48 -10.98
N VAL A 576 22.84 -10.40 -10.06
CA VAL A 576 23.13 -10.26 -8.63
C VAL A 576 24.51 -10.87 -8.32
N PRO A 577 25.45 -10.11 -7.73
CA PRO A 577 26.71 -10.65 -7.24
C PRO A 577 26.53 -11.83 -6.27
N GLU A 578 27.39 -12.84 -6.37
CA GLU A 578 27.25 -14.07 -5.59
C GLU A 578 28.04 -14.05 -4.28
N GLY A 579 27.44 -14.54 -3.20
CA GLY A 579 28.12 -14.88 -1.95
C GLY A 579 28.57 -13.70 -1.11
N VAL A 580 27.83 -12.58 -1.17
CA VAL A 580 28.22 -11.32 -0.50
C VAL A 580 27.23 -10.97 0.61
N VAL A 581 27.77 -10.59 1.77
CA VAL A 581 27.00 -9.93 2.83
C VAL A 581 27.35 -8.44 2.79
N ILE A 582 26.34 -7.60 2.62
CA ILE A 582 26.49 -6.15 2.52
C ILE A 582 26.17 -5.50 3.86
N HIS A 583 27.06 -4.64 4.34
CA HIS A 583 26.89 -3.89 5.59
C HIS A 583 26.59 -2.40 5.37
N ASP A 584 26.43 -1.97 4.12
CA ASP A 584 25.96 -0.63 3.79
C ASP A 584 24.53 -0.42 4.31
N LEU A 585 24.23 0.80 4.76
CA LEU A 585 22.87 1.17 5.14
C LEU A 585 21.99 1.17 3.89
N THR A 586 20.89 0.42 3.95
CA THR A 586 19.87 0.39 2.90
C THR A 586 18.49 0.60 3.49
N SER A 587 17.55 1.06 2.67
CA SER A 587 16.15 1.24 3.05
C SER A 587 15.22 0.52 2.09
N THR A 588 13.99 0.21 2.49
CA THR A 588 13.00 -0.45 1.62
C THR A 588 12.74 0.34 0.33
N VAL A 589 12.86 1.67 0.34
CA VAL A 589 12.79 2.50 -0.89
C VAL A 589 13.91 2.20 -1.90
N ASP A 590 15.01 1.59 -1.48
CA ASP A 590 16.14 1.23 -2.35
C ASP A 590 15.84 -0.04 -3.17
N ILE A 591 14.78 -0.78 -2.85
CA ILE A 591 14.36 -1.99 -3.60
C ILE A 591 13.93 -1.62 -5.02
N TYR A 592 13.12 -0.55 -5.18
CA TYR A 592 12.65 -0.08 -6.49
C TYR A 592 13.79 0.24 -7.48
N PRO A 593 14.76 1.14 -7.16
CA PRO A 593 15.88 1.42 -8.07
C PRO A 593 16.78 0.20 -8.30
N THR A 594 16.88 -0.72 -7.33
CA THR A 594 17.64 -1.96 -7.49
C THR A 594 16.99 -2.87 -8.53
N LEU A 595 15.67 -3.04 -8.48
CA LEU A 595 14.92 -3.75 -9.51
C LEU A 595 15.00 -3.01 -10.85
N GLY A 596 14.96 -1.67 -10.86
CA GLY A 596 15.15 -0.85 -12.06
C GLY A 596 16.49 -1.11 -12.74
N HIS A 597 17.57 -1.19 -11.95
CA HIS A 597 18.89 -1.54 -12.44
C HIS A 597 18.96 -2.97 -13.01
N LEU A 598 18.45 -3.97 -12.28
CA LEU A 598 18.55 -5.38 -12.65
C LEU A 598 17.63 -5.76 -13.82
N CYS A 599 16.42 -5.21 -13.87
CA CYS A 599 15.41 -5.45 -14.89
C CYS A 599 15.46 -4.45 -16.05
N ARG A 600 16.23 -3.37 -15.92
CA ARG A 600 16.44 -2.32 -16.93
C ARG A 600 15.19 -1.50 -17.28
N PHE A 601 14.37 -1.18 -16.27
CA PHE A 601 13.28 -0.21 -16.42
C PHE A 601 13.74 1.19 -15.95
N PRO A 602 13.14 2.28 -16.48
CA PRO A 602 13.49 3.63 -16.07
C PRO A 602 13.06 3.93 -14.62
N VAL A 603 13.92 4.63 -13.89
CA VAL A 603 13.67 5.08 -12.52
C VAL A 603 13.64 6.60 -12.53
N ASN A 604 12.64 7.20 -11.88
CA ASN A 604 12.54 8.66 -11.82
C ASN A 604 13.68 9.27 -11.00
N ASP A 605 14.11 10.48 -11.36
CA ASP A 605 15.21 11.17 -10.67
C ASP A 605 14.81 11.71 -9.28
N ASP A 606 13.53 11.83 -9.00
CA ASP A 606 12.97 12.42 -7.78
C ASP A 606 12.54 11.39 -6.72
N ILE A 607 12.84 10.09 -6.93
CA ILE A 607 12.59 9.07 -5.91
C ILE A 607 13.54 9.24 -4.72
N ASP A 608 13.13 8.73 -3.55
CA ASP A 608 13.97 8.74 -2.35
C ASP A 608 14.95 7.58 -2.30
N GLY A 609 14.64 6.50 -3.02
CA GLY A 609 15.44 5.30 -3.14
C GLY A 609 16.80 5.59 -3.78
N ARG A 610 17.84 4.95 -3.26
CA ARG A 610 19.20 5.02 -3.81
C ARG A 610 19.62 3.63 -4.26
N LEU A 611 20.23 3.54 -5.44
CA LEU A 611 20.85 2.29 -5.88
C LEU A 611 21.98 1.92 -4.89
N PRO A 612 22.00 0.70 -4.33
CA PRO A 612 23.08 0.28 -3.45
C PRO A 612 24.45 0.29 -4.15
N ALA A 613 25.52 0.53 -3.39
CA ALA A 613 26.87 0.68 -3.94
C ALA A 613 27.40 -0.59 -4.62
N ILE A 614 26.95 -1.77 -4.17
CA ILE A 614 27.28 -3.06 -4.80
C ILE A 614 26.78 -3.14 -6.26
N PHE A 615 25.76 -2.36 -6.63
CA PHE A 615 25.25 -2.21 -7.99
C PHE A 615 25.75 -0.92 -8.68
N GLY A 616 26.73 -0.24 -8.10
CA GLY A 616 27.36 0.97 -8.67
C GLY A 616 26.71 2.29 -8.26
N GLY A 617 25.79 2.29 -7.29
CA GLY A 617 25.25 3.53 -6.72
C GLY A 617 26.10 4.11 -5.58
N ILE A 618 25.49 4.97 -4.76
CA ILE A 618 26.17 5.70 -3.67
C ILE A 618 25.64 5.20 -2.32
N PRO A 619 26.51 4.77 -1.38
CA PRO A 619 26.09 4.37 -0.04
C PRO A 619 25.31 5.47 0.68
N ARG A 620 24.28 5.09 1.43
CA ARG A 620 23.65 6.00 2.40
C ARG A 620 24.56 6.19 3.60
N ASP A 621 24.63 7.42 4.08
CA ASP A 621 25.23 7.76 5.37
C ASP A 621 24.23 7.64 6.53
N ALA A 622 22.93 7.68 6.23
CA ALA A 622 21.85 7.42 7.18
C ALA A 622 20.64 6.69 6.55
N ALA A 623 19.97 5.87 7.36
CA ALA A 623 18.67 5.25 7.06
C ALA A 623 17.57 5.84 7.97
N TYR A 624 16.34 5.90 7.45
CA TYR A 624 15.21 6.56 8.10
C TYR A 624 14.04 5.59 8.27
N SER A 625 13.46 5.56 9.47
CA SER A 625 12.21 4.86 9.76
C SER A 625 11.28 5.80 10.54
N MET A 626 10.00 5.86 10.15
CA MET A 626 9.03 6.76 10.75
C MET A 626 7.68 6.09 11.02
N SER A 627 6.99 6.59 12.05
CA SER A 627 5.61 6.24 12.38
C SER A 627 4.70 7.41 12.04
N MET A 628 3.80 7.21 11.07
CA MET A 628 2.80 8.20 10.64
C MET A 628 1.38 7.68 10.86
N PHE A 629 0.89 7.77 12.10
CA PHE A 629 -0.48 7.43 12.46
C PHE A 629 -1.26 8.68 12.88
N PRO A 630 -2.32 9.09 12.14
CA PRO A 630 -3.20 10.17 12.58
C PRO A 630 -3.73 9.93 14.01
N GLY A 631 -3.74 10.98 14.82
CA GLY A 631 -4.14 10.91 16.23
C GLY A 631 -3.09 10.29 17.16
N GLN A 632 -1.88 10.02 16.67
CA GLN A 632 -0.72 9.61 17.47
C GLN A 632 0.45 10.57 17.24
N THR A 633 1.40 10.64 18.17
CA THR A 633 2.63 11.41 17.98
C THR A 633 3.45 10.87 16.82
N TYR A 634 4.02 11.76 16.02
CA TYR A 634 4.98 11.40 14.98
C TYR A 634 6.27 10.93 15.64
N LYS A 635 6.87 9.86 15.10
CA LYS A 635 8.15 9.33 15.57
C LYS A 635 9.09 9.11 14.40
N LEU A 636 10.37 9.39 14.62
CA LEU A 636 11.43 9.21 13.63
C LEU A 636 12.67 8.58 14.27
N ALA A 637 13.27 7.62 13.57
CA ALA A 637 14.60 7.12 13.81
C ALA A 637 15.49 7.41 12.59
N VAL A 638 16.60 8.13 12.81
CA VAL A 638 17.66 8.36 11.81
C VAL A 638 18.89 7.60 12.25
N ARG A 639 19.31 6.57 11.51
CA ARG A 639 20.37 5.64 11.89
C ARG A 639 21.58 5.78 11.00
N ASN A 640 22.76 5.96 11.58
CA ASN A 640 24.02 5.61 10.91
C ASN A 640 24.55 4.28 11.50
N HIS A 641 25.80 3.90 11.20
CA HIS A 641 26.38 2.65 11.71
C HIS A 641 26.65 2.63 13.21
N GLU A 642 26.84 3.78 13.85
CA GLU A 642 27.29 3.89 15.25
C GLU A 642 26.22 4.44 16.19
N HIS A 643 25.37 5.35 15.69
CA HIS A 643 24.36 6.09 16.44
C HIS A 643 22.99 6.11 15.76
N VAL A 644 21.99 6.45 16.54
CA VAL A 644 20.63 6.76 16.11
C VAL A 644 20.18 8.08 16.74
N LEU A 645 19.57 8.96 15.94
CA LEU A 645 18.72 10.02 16.46
C LEU A 645 17.29 9.50 16.56
N ARG A 646 16.69 9.68 17.74
CA ARG A 646 15.28 9.41 18.03
C ARG A 646 14.56 10.72 18.22
N LEU A 647 13.42 10.86 17.55
CA LEU A 647 12.56 12.03 17.64
C LEU A 647 11.11 11.58 17.88
N GLU A 648 10.41 12.28 18.78
CA GLU A 648 8.97 12.17 18.98
C GLU A 648 8.34 13.56 19.16
N THR A 649 7.28 13.86 18.41
CA THR A 649 6.56 15.14 18.54
C THR A 649 5.73 15.18 19.83
N ARG A 650 5.41 16.40 20.30
CA ARG A 650 4.48 16.60 21.41
C ARG A 650 3.02 16.53 20.96
N GLU A 651 2.74 17.17 19.83
CA GLU A 651 1.43 17.12 19.20
C GLU A 651 1.26 15.79 18.43
N VAL A 652 0.01 15.37 18.27
CA VAL A 652 -0.34 14.24 17.42
C VAL A 652 -0.39 14.66 15.94
N LEU A 653 -0.08 13.71 15.07
CA LEU A 653 -0.20 13.84 13.63
C LEU A 653 -1.66 14.08 13.24
N ASP A 654 -1.91 15.08 12.40
CA ASP A 654 -3.24 15.32 11.83
C ASP A 654 -3.53 14.32 10.70
N GLU A 655 -4.77 14.29 10.23
CA GLU A 655 -5.26 13.40 9.18
C GLU A 655 -4.49 13.56 7.85
N ASP A 656 -3.93 14.75 7.58
CA ASP A 656 -3.13 15.06 6.39
C ASP A 656 -1.63 14.71 6.52
N GLY A 657 -1.24 14.17 7.67
CA GLY A 657 0.13 13.81 7.97
C GLY A 657 1.02 14.97 8.37
N THR A 658 0.48 16.16 8.64
CA THR A 658 1.26 17.30 9.17
C THR A 658 1.24 17.36 10.69
N VAL A 659 2.30 17.94 11.29
CA VAL A 659 2.43 18.10 12.75
C VAL A 659 3.41 19.22 13.10
N ASP A 660 3.22 19.86 14.25
CA ASP A 660 4.20 20.81 14.81
C ASP A 660 5.36 20.06 15.47
N PHE A 661 6.59 20.38 15.05
CA PHE A 661 7.83 19.81 15.59
C PHE A 661 8.44 20.64 16.73
N THR A 662 7.82 21.77 17.07
CA THR A 662 8.21 22.56 18.24
C THR A 662 8.15 21.70 19.50
N ASP A 663 9.18 21.82 20.34
CA ASP A 663 9.34 21.05 21.58
C ASP A 663 9.37 19.52 21.40
N ALA A 664 9.59 19.02 20.18
CA ALA A 664 9.82 17.59 19.94
C ALA A 664 10.92 17.05 20.86
N ARG A 665 10.70 15.88 21.44
CA ARG A 665 11.73 15.19 22.23
C ARG A 665 12.73 14.60 21.25
N VAL A 666 13.99 15.04 21.36
CA VAL A 666 15.09 14.57 20.51
C VAL A 666 16.22 14.03 21.39
N GLY A 667 16.73 12.86 21.04
CA GLY A 667 17.89 12.27 21.70
C GLY A 667 18.75 11.50 20.70
N ILE A 668 20.07 11.50 20.90
CA ILE A 668 21.02 10.73 20.09
C ILE A 668 21.61 9.65 20.99
N TYR A 669 21.68 8.42 20.50
CA TYR A 669 22.09 7.26 21.27
C TYR A 669 23.04 6.39 20.43
N PRO A 670 24.00 5.69 21.03
CA PRO A 670 24.67 4.57 20.38
C PRO A 670 23.64 3.54 19.89
N ARG A 671 23.88 2.92 18.73
CA ARG A 671 23.03 1.83 18.19
C ARG A 671 22.85 0.72 19.24
N GLY A 672 21.63 0.21 19.37
CA GLY A 672 21.27 -0.80 20.38
C GLY A 672 20.93 -0.26 21.78
N HIS A 673 21.13 1.04 22.04
CA HIS A 673 20.78 1.71 23.29
C HIS A 673 19.70 2.80 23.11
N GLU A 674 18.88 2.66 22.08
CA GLU A 674 17.85 3.65 21.72
C GLU A 674 16.89 3.88 22.90
N LEU A 675 16.62 5.15 23.23
CA LEU A 675 15.73 5.58 24.31
C LEU A 675 16.16 5.23 25.75
N ASP A 676 17.36 4.68 25.97
CA ASP A 676 17.95 4.55 27.31
C ASP A 676 18.67 5.86 27.70
N GLU A 677 18.11 6.59 28.68
CA GLU A 677 18.64 7.88 29.11
C GLU A 677 20.08 7.81 29.66
N ASN A 678 20.53 6.64 30.12
CA ASN A 678 21.92 6.47 30.57
C ASN A 678 22.93 6.46 29.42
N TYR A 679 22.48 6.26 28.18
CA TYR A 679 23.27 6.23 26.96
C TYR A 679 22.97 7.41 26.04
N ALA A 680 22.15 8.38 26.48
CA ALA A 680 21.91 9.60 25.72
C ALA A 680 23.23 10.38 25.57
N GLU A 681 23.63 10.61 24.32
CA GLU A 681 24.81 11.39 23.98
C GLU A 681 24.38 12.72 23.35
N ASP A 682 25.05 13.79 23.75
CA ASP A 682 24.87 15.09 23.15
C ASP A 682 26.22 15.77 22.92
N SER A 683 26.61 15.88 21.65
CA SER A 683 27.84 16.56 21.22
C SER A 683 27.59 17.37 19.96
N ALA A 684 28.37 18.45 19.76
CA ALA A 684 28.23 19.30 18.59
C ALA A 684 28.38 18.52 17.27
N ALA A 685 29.30 17.56 17.20
CA ALA A 685 29.51 16.72 16.02
C ALA A 685 28.31 15.80 15.72
N LEU A 686 27.69 15.23 16.76
CA LEU A 686 26.48 14.42 16.58
C LEU A 686 25.30 15.27 16.09
N ARG A 687 25.12 16.47 16.65
CA ARG A 687 24.07 17.39 16.21
C ARG A 687 24.28 17.87 14.77
N GLU A 688 25.52 18.24 14.43
CA GLU A 688 25.92 18.63 13.06
C GLU A 688 25.64 17.52 12.03
N PHE A 689 25.80 16.25 12.42
CA PHE A 689 25.42 15.12 11.56
C PHE A 689 23.91 14.92 11.49
N PHE A 690 23.23 14.75 12.63
CA PHE A 690 21.86 14.26 12.64
C PHE A 690 20.80 15.34 12.42
N TYR A 691 20.96 16.56 12.95
CA TYR A 691 19.89 17.57 12.92
C TYR A 691 19.56 18.03 11.50
N PRO A 692 20.52 18.40 10.63
CA PRO A 692 20.21 18.78 9.26
C PRO A 692 19.48 17.67 8.49
N ARG A 693 19.91 16.42 8.67
CA ARG A 693 19.32 15.23 8.02
C ARG A 693 17.88 15.00 8.46
N ALA A 694 17.64 14.99 9.77
CA ALA A 694 16.30 14.82 10.32
C ALA A 694 15.38 16.00 9.94
N ARG A 695 15.87 17.24 9.99
CA ARG A 695 15.12 18.43 9.59
C ARG A 695 14.71 18.37 8.11
N ASP A 696 15.66 18.07 7.23
CA ASP A 696 15.42 17.96 5.79
C ASP A 696 14.37 16.88 5.49
N PHE A 697 14.47 15.74 6.17
CA PHE A 697 13.54 14.62 6.01
C PHE A 697 12.10 14.95 6.43
N VAL A 698 11.90 15.73 7.51
CA VAL A 698 10.55 16.03 8.02
C VAL A 698 9.98 17.35 7.49
N ARG A 699 10.75 18.14 6.74
CA ARG A 699 10.39 19.51 6.36
C ARG A 699 9.04 19.62 5.63
N GLU A 700 8.65 18.58 4.89
CA GLU A 700 7.42 18.59 4.09
C GLU A 700 6.18 18.28 4.93
N ILE A 701 6.34 17.67 6.10
CA ILE A 701 5.24 17.37 7.04
C ILE A 701 5.24 18.28 8.26
N ALA A 702 6.34 18.99 8.52
CA ALA A 702 6.43 19.96 9.59
C ALA A 702 5.56 21.20 9.28
N ASN A 703 4.83 21.67 10.28
CA ASN A 703 4.12 22.95 10.21
C ASN A 703 4.63 23.91 11.31
N ASN A 704 4.31 25.21 11.18
CA ASN A 704 4.69 26.21 12.18
C ASN A 704 3.61 26.35 13.28
N GLY A 705 2.92 25.28 13.64
CA GLY A 705 1.69 25.31 14.46
C GLY A 705 0.45 25.77 13.69
N GLU A 706 0.57 25.97 12.37
CA GLU A 706 -0.53 26.35 11.48
C GLU A 706 -1.44 25.13 11.21
N PHE A 707 -2.76 25.31 11.33
CA PHE A 707 -3.74 24.27 11.01
C PHE A 707 -5.04 24.86 10.47
N TRP A 708 -5.80 24.05 9.72
CA TRP A 708 -7.13 24.40 9.25
C TRP A 708 -8.18 24.05 10.31
N PRO A 709 -9.02 24.98 10.79
CA PRO A 709 -9.99 24.72 11.86
C PRO A 709 -10.94 23.54 11.58
N ALA A 710 -11.37 23.38 10.32
CA ALA A 710 -12.24 22.30 9.90
C ALA A 710 -11.66 20.90 10.14
N MET A 711 -10.33 20.75 10.07
CA MET A 711 -9.68 19.45 10.27
C MET A 711 -9.71 19.05 11.74
N ARG A 712 -9.33 19.96 12.64
CA ARG A 712 -9.31 19.68 14.09
C ARG A 712 -10.71 19.64 14.72
N ALA A 713 -11.68 20.36 14.16
CA ALA A 713 -13.07 20.33 14.62
C ALA A 713 -13.71 18.94 14.49
N ALA A 714 -13.22 18.10 13.57
CA ALA A 714 -13.70 16.73 13.41
C ALA A 714 -13.07 15.72 14.39
N ARG A 715 -12.02 16.13 15.11
CA ARG A 715 -11.23 15.32 16.06
C ARG A 715 -10.87 16.13 17.31
N PRO A 716 -11.84 16.75 18.01
CA PRO A 716 -11.54 17.58 19.19
C PRO A 716 -10.75 16.81 20.25
N GLU A 717 -10.99 15.51 20.39
CA GLU A 717 -10.36 14.62 21.36
C GLU A 717 -8.84 14.44 21.15
N TRP A 718 -8.33 14.65 19.93
CA TRP A 718 -6.90 14.55 19.61
C TRP A 718 -6.11 15.76 20.11
N PHE A 719 -6.75 16.93 20.10
CA PHE A 719 -6.09 18.22 20.36
C PHE A 719 -6.55 18.87 21.67
N GLY A 720 -7.02 18.05 22.63
CA GLY A 720 -7.39 18.50 23.99
C GLY A 720 -8.75 19.19 24.11
N GLY A 721 -9.59 19.14 23.07
CA GLY A 721 -10.99 19.57 23.11
C GLY A 721 -11.87 18.58 23.89
N GLN A 722 -12.93 19.09 24.52
CA GLN A 722 -13.99 18.23 25.08
C GLN A 722 -14.91 17.77 23.95
N SER A 723 -15.18 16.47 23.89
CA SER A 723 -16.04 15.79 22.90
C SER A 723 -17.49 16.22 22.94
#